data_AF-A0A518G1S6-F1
#
_entry.id   AF-A0A518G1S6-F1
#
_cell.length_a   1.000
_cell.length_b   1.000
_cell.length_c   1.000
_cell.angle_alpha   90.00
_cell.angle_beta   90.00
_cell.angle_gamma   90.00
#
_symmetry.space_group_name_H-M   'P 1'
#
loop_
_entity.id
_entity.type
_entity.pdbx_description
1 polymer ?
#
loop_
_entity_poly.entity_id
_entity_poly.type
_entity_poly.pdbx_seq_one_letter_code
_entity_poly.pdbx_strand_id
1 'polypeptide(L)'
;MYLTVVQKAKMAMNETESGLDPKGDWPGKKVDWTSEVVPARIHVELPFWIAAPDGKVRIKIGNCPLDIDYRNCVVGVYRNGLVYRDERYLMQITAEGYPFFEQQKRDLKAVDHFGERHLRTFLTMPVQVHGSVIDLFKSGDAREIQDAQAYVKSLAHASIRFINEFISAYRAASFDPFVAHVSHWDLPVWHISDAEGNVWHVPMALYPVADELPSADPAGRYRYRTTEGRIREAAIEPLGTSTEELLDAWTFFYRGQFAEAIRKVVTAIEVTVADLLSELPTFRQNRTDEESQAHLAKMRFSDQFSFYLRETKRELPGPLTHIAPEVNGIYLQRELDAARERRHKIVHESEKVDYEHPGPILRVMETMSWLHGWLREDPHAADPTQTPWHSANERLRGVFPFEPRMDERGLGVIPPEPWDSNGPIRLVQHVYTEQLLARASRKSLDMAYCIAWAFQTIREPLIDGRIRIQDRESYVERYWFRHGEMKRPVFLVSKTTIIERSDIEAIACRSLALRRRNPETGNPLVVVNHLSDCEDRDRENVSCANDVVADLVSDLGFTVISLIDWVAYVCLMTQHTMRDFGFRKHISQVGRVPFSPVGSFKVGYVRRVFQVKEVVSIVVESGHIAIGDEICFRCGSEAFTGRIETLEINRIPCAIAFRDSVVGVKLDIGVRGIKNGASVFRLDRRLLGLDESVEQKIPLKERDYSELLNAMKSFPVFTTGFGTYGGDQDLG
;
A
#
# COMPACT_ATOMS: atom_id res chain seq x y z
N MET A 1 -35.26 -25.52 -13.94
CA MET A 1 -35.73 -24.58 -12.91
C MET A 1 -36.67 -23.53 -13.50
N TYR A 2 -36.30 -22.78 -14.56
CA TYR A 2 -37.23 -21.88 -15.28
C TYR A 2 -38.43 -22.62 -15.92
N LEU A 3 -38.21 -23.76 -16.58
CA LEU A 3 -39.30 -24.60 -17.10
C LEU A 3 -40.22 -25.17 -15.99
N THR A 4 -39.68 -25.38 -14.78
CA THR A 4 -40.43 -25.92 -13.64
C THR A 4 -41.23 -24.83 -12.90
N VAL A 5 -40.71 -23.59 -12.87
CA VAL A 5 -41.42 -22.40 -12.38
C VAL A 5 -42.48 -21.95 -13.39
N VAL A 6 -42.21 -22.04 -14.71
CA VAL A 6 -43.18 -21.75 -15.77
C VAL A 6 -44.24 -22.85 -15.89
N GLN A 7 -43.89 -24.13 -15.67
CA GLN A 7 -44.90 -25.20 -15.54
C GLN A 7 -45.74 -25.06 -14.27
N LYS A 8 -45.13 -24.65 -13.13
CA LYS A 8 -45.89 -24.31 -11.92
C LYS A 8 -46.74 -23.05 -12.10
N ALA A 9 -46.31 -22.06 -12.89
CA ALA A 9 -47.10 -20.88 -13.22
C ALA A 9 -48.24 -21.21 -14.20
N LYS A 10 -48.00 -22.10 -15.18
CA LYS A 10 -49.07 -22.65 -16.05
C LYS A 10 -50.08 -23.50 -15.27
N MET A 11 -49.63 -24.23 -14.26
CA MET A 11 -50.52 -24.97 -13.35
C MET A 11 -51.26 -24.03 -12.39
N ALA A 12 -50.60 -23.00 -11.87
CA ALA A 12 -51.19 -21.99 -10.97
C ALA A 12 -52.10 -20.98 -11.69
N MET A 13 -52.00 -20.84 -13.02
CA MET A 13 -52.95 -20.04 -13.81
C MET A 13 -54.23 -20.82 -14.17
N ASN A 14 -54.21 -22.16 -14.09
CA ASN A 14 -55.38 -22.99 -14.33
C ASN A 14 -56.19 -23.30 -13.05
N GLU A 15 -55.65 -23.02 -11.87
CA GLU A 15 -56.38 -23.06 -10.61
C GLU A 15 -56.59 -21.62 -10.12
N THR A 16 -57.85 -21.21 -10.11
CA THR A 16 -58.36 -19.98 -9.49
C THR A 16 -57.74 -19.76 -8.11
N GLU A 17 -56.75 -18.86 -8.01
CA GLU A 17 -56.36 -18.01 -6.87
C GLU A 17 -54.88 -17.56 -6.97
N SER A 18 -54.49 -16.89 -8.06
CA SER A 18 -53.34 -15.99 -7.99
C SER A 18 -53.87 -14.59 -7.68
N GLY A 19 -53.48 -14.01 -6.54
CA GLY A 19 -53.99 -12.75 -6.00
C GLY A 19 -53.62 -11.48 -6.78
N LEU A 20 -53.55 -11.56 -8.11
CA LEU A 20 -53.35 -10.42 -9.00
C LEU A 20 -54.70 -9.96 -9.52
N ASP A 21 -55.10 -8.73 -9.18
CA ASP A 21 -56.32 -8.11 -9.72
C ASP A 21 -56.22 -7.99 -11.26
N PRO A 22 -57.07 -8.69 -12.05
CA PRO A 22 -57.04 -8.60 -13.50
C PRO A 22 -57.36 -7.18 -14.02
N LYS A 23 -58.01 -6.34 -13.19
CA LYS A 23 -58.33 -4.95 -13.51
C LYS A 23 -57.24 -3.96 -13.06
N GLY A 24 -56.33 -4.36 -12.17
CA GLY A 24 -55.24 -3.54 -11.68
C GLY A 24 -54.20 -3.22 -12.77
N ASP A 25 -53.52 -2.09 -12.63
CA ASP A 25 -52.37 -1.72 -13.48
C ASP A 25 -51.10 -2.20 -12.77
N TRP A 26 -50.44 -3.25 -13.27
CA TRP A 26 -49.26 -3.84 -12.64
C TRP A 26 -48.12 -4.05 -13.66
N PRO A 27 -46.84 -3.92 -13.24
CA PRO A 27 -45.71 -3.99 -14.15
C PRO A 27 -45.62 -5.31 -14.91
N GLY A 28 -45.60 -5.26 -16.24
CA GLY A 28 -45.57 -6.43 -17.11
C GLY A 28 -46.95 -6.92 -17.56
N LYS A 29 -48.03 -6.19 -17.24
CA LYS A 29 -49.40 -6.51 -17.68
C LYS A 29 -49.54 -6.51 -19.21
N LYS A 30 -48.81 -5.62 -19.91
CA LYS A 30 -48.85 -5.54 -21.38
C LYS A 30 -47.99 -6.59 -22.08
N VAL A 31 -47.20 -7.36 -21.34
CA VAL A 31 -46.44 -8.48 -21.92
C VAL A 31 -47.42 -9.58 -22.30
N ASP A 32 -47.43 -9.97 -23.58
CA ASP A 32 -48.17 -11.14 -24.02
C ASP A 32 -47.38 -12.40 -23.65
N TRP A 33 -47.73 -12.99 -22.51
CA TRP A 33 -47.16 -14.24 -22.00
C TRP A 33 -47.46 -15.46 -22.86
N THR A 34 -48.32 -15.33 -23.88
CA THR A 34 -48.59 -16.39 -24.87
C THR A 34 -47.78 -16.23 -26.15
N SER A 35 -47.10 -15.10 -26.34
CA SER A 35 -46.24 -14.85 -27.50
C SER A 35 -45.07 -15.83 -27.56
N GLU A 36 -44.58 -16.08 -28.78
CA GLU A 36 -43.43 -16.96 -29.01
C GLU A 36 -42.19 -16.43 -28.28
N VAL A 37 -41.38 -17.35 -27.74
CA VAL A 37 -40.12 -17.00 -27.10
C VAL A 37 -39.05 -16.92 -28.19
N VAL A 38 -38.44 -15.74 -28.32
CA VAL A 38 -37.43 -15.42 -29.33
C VAL A 38 -36.04 -15.29 -28.70
N PRO A 39 -34.97 -15.60 -29.47
CA PRO A 39 -33.60 -15.40 -29.00
C PRO A 39 -33.28 -13.90 -28.88
N ALA A 40 -32.68 -13.53 -27.77
CA ALA A 40 -32.16 -12.20 -27.50
C ALA A 40 -30.81 -12.29 -26.79
N ARG A 41 -30.16 -11.15 -26.55
CA ARG A 41 -28.94 -11.05 -25.73
C ARG A 41 -29.16 -10.04 -24.63
N ILE A 42 -28.71 -10.37 -23.43
CA ILE A 42 -28.62 -9.41 -22.33
C ILE A 42 -27.16 -9.03 -22.16
N HIS A 43 -26.92 -7.76 -21.92
CA HIS A 43 -25.59 -7.21 -21.75
C HIS A 43 -25.47 -6.40 -20.48
N VAL A 44 -24.27 -6.40 -19.90
CA VAL A 44 -24.00 -5.69 -18.66
C VAL A 44 -22.54 -5.25 -18.60
N GLU A 45 -22.33 -4.04 -18.09
CA GLU A 45 -21.00 -3.52 -17.78
C GLU A 45 -20.62 -3.90 -16.34
N LEU A 46 -19.45 -4.53 -16.16
CA LEU A 46 -18.91 -4.84 -14.84
C LEU A 46 -18.32 -3.58 -14.18
N PRO A 47 -18.25 -3.52 -12.83
CA PRO A 47 -17.67 -2.39 -12.13
C PRO A 47 -16.14 -2.38 -12.12
N PHE A 48 -15.50 -3.33 -12.80
CA PHE A 48 -14.05 -3.48 -12.89
C PHE A 48 -13.64 -4.07 -14.24
N TRP A 49 -12.34 -4.03 -14.50
CA TRP A 49 -11.71 -4.61 -15.68
C TRP A 49 -11.22 -6.03 -15.38
N ILE A 50 -11.54 -6.96 -16.28
CA ILE A 50 -10.99 -8.31 -16.30
C ILE A 50 -9.67 -8.26 -17.06
N ALA A 51 -8.57 -8.52 -16.37
CA ALA A 51 -7.25 -8.55 -16.96
C ALA A 51 -7.00 -9.87 -17.72
N ALA A 52 -7.83 -10.16 -18.71
CA ALA A 52 -7.69 -11.30 -19.62
C ALA A 52 -8.04 -10.85 -21.06
N PRO A 53 -7.51 -11.52 -22.11
CA PRO A 53 -7.93 -11.23 -23.47
C PRO A 53 -9.43 -11.52 -23.64
N ASP A 54 -10.12 -10.79 -24.53
CA ASP A 54 -11.52 -11.02 -24.86
C ASP A 54 -11.79 -12.49 -25.17
N GLY A 55 -12.94 -13.00 -24.73
CA GLY A 55 -13.21 -14.43 -24.87
C GLY A 55 -14.64 -14.83 -24.54
N LYS A 56 -14.84 -16.15 -24.53
CA LYS A 56 -16.12 -16.81 -24.29
C LYS A 56 -15.93 -17.93 -23.28
N VAL A 57 -16.74 -17.93 -22.22
CA VAL A 57 -16.69 -18.92 -21.14
C VAL A 57 -18.06 -19.54 -20.94
N ARG A 58 -18.12 -20.87 -20.85
CA ARG A 58 -19.35 -21.58 -20.54
C ARG A 58 -19.45 -21.79 -19.03
N ILE A 59 -20.44 -21.17 -18.41
CA ILE A 59 -20.78 -21.31 -17.00
C ILE A 59 -21.91 -22.32 -16.84
N LYS A 60 -21.84 -23.17 -15.82
CA LYS A 60 -22.89 -24.16 -15.56
C LYS A 60 -23.38 -24.03 -14.12
N ILE A 61 -24.66 -23.71 -13.95
CA ILE A 61 -25.33 -23.69 -12.65
C ILE A 61 -26.34 -24.84 -12.60
N GLY A 62 -26.05 -25.86 -11.79
CA GLY A 62 -26.82 -27.10 -11.78
C GLY A 62 -26.86 -27.72 -13.18
N ASN A 63 -28.04 -27.84 -13.77
CA ASN A 63 -28.23 -28.38 -15.13
C ASN A 63 -28.39 -27.29 -16.21
N CYS A 64 -28.07 -26.03 -15.90
CA CYS A 64 -28.24 -24.89 -16.80
C CYS A 64 -26.87 -24.37 -17.29
N PRO A 65 -26.42 -24.75 -18.50
CA PRO A 65 -25.25 -24.14 -19.11
C PRO A 65 -25.62 -22.80 -19.76
N LEU A 66 -24.76 -21.80 -19.60
CA LEU A 66 -24.86 -20.49 -20.23
C LEU A 66 -23.49 -20.07 -20.75
N ASP A 67 -23.47 -19.64 -22.01
CA ASP A 67 -22.28 -19.09 -22.63
C ASP A 67 -22.19 -17.58 -22.35
N ILE A 68 -21.10 -17.13 -21.75
CA ILE A 68 -20.83 -15.70 -21.47
C ILE A 68 -19.69 -15.23 -22.36
N ASP A 69 -19.97 -14.26 -23.22
CA ASP A 69 -18.96 -13.54 -23.99
C ASP A 69 -18.53 -12.30 -23.19
N TYR A 70 -17.23 -12.13 -22.94
CA TYR A 70 -16.69 -10.97 -22.20
C TYR A 70 -15.71 -10.18 -23.07
N ARG A 71 -15.76 -8.85 -22.98
CA ARG A 71 -14.90 -7.96 -23.76
C ARG A 71 -14.43 -6.76 -22.95
N ASN A 72 -13.17 -6.37 -23.13
CA ASN A 72 -12.58 -5.20 -22.47
C ASN A 72 -12.60 -3.96 -23.36
N CYS A 73 -12.40 -4.08 -24.67
CA CYS A 73 -12.34 -2.92 -25.56
C CYS A 73 -13.71 -2.58 -26.17
N VAL A 74 -14.67 -2.17 -25.34
CA VAL A 74 -16.03 -1.81 -25.79
C VAL A 74 -16.26 -0.30 -25.66
N VAL A 75 -16.83 0.29 -26.70
CA VAL A 75 -17.17 1.72 -26.77
C VAL A 75 -18.68 1.88 -26.83
N GLY A 76 -19.22 2.64 -25.89
CA GLY A 76 -20.59 3.16 -25.92
C GLY A 76 -20.63 4.49 -26.66
N VAL A 77 -21.56 4.65 -27.59
CA VAL A 77 -21.75 5.88 -28.36
C VAL A 77 -23.01 6.61 -27.91
N TYR A 78 -22.86 7.87 -27.51
CA TYR A 78 -23.88 8.67 -26.86
C TYR A 78 -24.31 9.86 -27.71
N ARG A 79 -25.61 10.16 -27.72
CA ARG A 79 -26.19 11.32 -28.40
C ARG A 79 -25.79 12.63 -27.71
N ASN A 80 -25.59 13.68 -28.50
CA ASN A 80 -25.37 15.07 -28.07
C ASN A 80 -24.11 15.30 -27.20
N GLY A 81 -23.14 14.39 -27.21
CA GLY A 81 -21.90 14.52 -26.43
C GLY A 81 -22.10 14.50 -24.90
N LEU A 82 -23.28 14.11 -24.41
CA LEU A 82 -23.62 14.05 -22.98
C LEU A 82 -23.15 12.72 -22.34
N VAL A 83 -21.88 12.38 -22.55
CA VAL A 83 -21.25 11.09 -22.21
C VAL A 83 -21.31 10.74 -20.71
N TYR A 84 -21.40 11.76 -19.85
CA TYR A 84 -21.15 11.61 -18.40
C TYR A 84 -22.37 11.85 -17.50
N ARG A 85 -23.57 12.03 -18.06
CA ARG A 85 -24.75 12.43 -17.25
C ARG A 85 -25.92 11.45 -17.28
N ASP A 86 -26.07 10.65 -18.34
CA ASP A 86 -27.29 9.85 -18.52
C ASP A 86 -27.16 8.75 -19.58
N GLU A 87 -27.27 7.48 -19.17
CA GLU A 87 -27.26 6.31 -20.06
C GLU A 87 -28.45 6.27 -21.04
N ARG A 88 -29.49 7.08 -20.84
CA ARG A 88 -30.61 7.22 -21.78
C ARG A 88 -30.20 7.76 -23.15
N TYR A 89 -29.03 8.39 -23.26
CA TYR A 89 -28.49 8.86 -24.56
C TYR A 89 -27.61 7.84 -25.26
N LEU A 90 -27.39 6.66 -24.67
CA LEU A 90 -26.66 5.58 -25.33
C LEU A 90 -27.43 5.13 -26.56
N MET A 91 -26.80 5.30 -27.73
CA MET A 91 -27.36 4.88 -29.01
C MET A 91 -26.89 3.49 -29.38
N GLN A 92 -25.64 3.16 -29.05
CA GLN A 92 -25.01 1.95 -29.53
C GLN A 92 -23.83 1.51 -28.65
N ILE A 93 -23.58 0.21 -28.65
CA ILE A 93 -22.40 -0.43 -28.09
C ILE A 93 -21.63 -1.11 -29.23
N THR A 94 -20.35 -0.80 -29.37
CA THR A 94 -19.46 -1.38 -30.40
C THR A 94 -18.12 -1.78 -29.80
N ALA A 95 -17.38 -2.66 -30.47
CA ALA A 95 -15.99 -2.94 -30.08
C ALA A 95 -15.05 -1.89 -30.69
N GLU A 96 -14.01 -1.53 -29.95
CA GLU A 96 -12.96 -0.63 -30.41
C GLU A 96 -12.33 -1.15 -31.71
N GLY A 97 -12.26 -0.30 -32.73
CA GLY A 97 -11.69 -0.66 -34.05
C GLY A 97 -12.61 -1.47 -34.98
N TYR A 98 -13.85 -1.80 -34.59
CA TYR A 98 -14.83 -2.38 -35.51
C TYR A 98 -15.56 -1.30 -36.32
N PRO A 99 -15.74 -1.48 -37.65
CA PRO A 99 -16.46 -0.52 -38.47
C PRO A 99 -17.96 -0.53 -38.13
N PHE A 100 -18.56 0.66 -38.04
CA PHE A 100 -20.01 0.80 -37.89
C PHE A 100 -20.76 0.11 -39.04
N PHE A 101 -21.85 -0.58 -38.73
CA PHE A 101 -22.79 -1.10 -39.74
C PHE A 101 -23.48 0.06 -40.49
N GLU A 102 -24.00 -0.18 -41.69
CA GLU A 102 -24.59 0.89 -42.53
C GLU A 102 -25.79 1.60 -41.87
N GLN A 103 -26.60 0.89 -41.08
CA GLN A 103 -27.67 1.49 -40.27
C GLN A 103 -27.09 2.48 -39.24
N GLN A 104 -26.01 2.08 -38.56
CA GLN A 104 -25.34 2.85 -37.53
C GLN A 104 -24.64 4.09 -38.09
N LYS A 105 -24.06 3.98 -39.30
CA LYS A 105 -23.54 5.14 -40.03
C LYS A 105 -24.63 6.13 -40.39
N ARG A 106 -25.86 5.69 -40.66
CA ARG A 106 -27.00 6.58 -40.94
C ARG A 106 -27.47 7.28 -39.68
N ASP A 107 -27.56 6.56 -38.56
CA ASP A 107 -27.97 7.12 -37.28
C ASP A 107 -26.92 8.13 -36.76
N LEU A 108 -25.63 7.82 -36.87
CA LEU A 108 -24.54 8.75 -36.54
C LEU A 108 -24.53 10.00 -37.43
N LYS A 109 -24.87 9.87 -38.71
CA LYS A 109 -25.02 11.01 -39.63
C LYS A 109 -26.23 11.88 -39.32
N ALA A 110 -27.23 11.36 -38.59
CA ALA A 110 -28.45 12.06 -38.23
C ALA A 110 -28.35 12.83 -36.90
N VAL A 111 -27.21 12.73 -36.20
CA VAL A 111 -26.97 13.41 -34.92
C VAL A 111 -25.87 14.46 -35.09
N ASP A 112 -26.15 15.70 -34.68
CA ASP A 112 -25.21 16.83 -34.84
C ASP A 112 -23.88 16.63 -34.08
N HIS A 113 -23.93 15.99 -32.91
CA HIS A 113 -22.76 15.69 -32.07
C HIS A 113 -22.95 14.35 -31.36
N PHE A 114 -21.94 13.49 -31.35
CA PHE A 114 -21.92 12.28 -30.53
C PHE A 114 -20.68 12.28 -29.63
N GLY A 115 -20.75 11.54 -28.53
CA GLY A 115 -19.61 11.31 -27.66
C GLY A 115 -19.37 9.82 -27.46
N GLU A 116 -18.12 9.45 -27.22
CA GLU A 116 -17.71 8.05 -27.04
C GLU A 116 -17.26 7.84 -25.60
N ARG A 117 -17.67 6.71 -25.02
CA ARG A 117 -17.19 6.25 -23.71
C ARG A 117 -16.62 4.85 -23.85
N HIS A 118 -15.41 4.63 -23.35
CA HIS A 118 -14.91 3.29 -23.14
C HIS A 118 -15.65 2.68 -21.94
N LEU A 119 -16.36 1.59 -22.19
CA LEU A 119 -17.01 0.79 -21.15
C LEU A 119 -15.96 -0.12 -20.52
N ARG A 120 -16.15 -0.44 -19.23
CA ARG A 120 -15.40 -1.51 -18.54
C ARG A 120 -15.72 -2.87 -19.16
N THR A 121 -15.26 -3.96 -18.53
CA THR A 121 -15.54 -5.30 -19.05
C THR A 121 -17.03 -5.51 -19.26
N PHE A 122 -17.39 -5.78 -20.50
CA PHE A 122 -18.76 -5.92 -20.95
C PHE A 122 -19.08 -7.39 -21.14
N LEU A 123 -20.10 -7.90 -20.43
CA LEU A 123 -20.57 -9.27 -20.55
C LEU A 123 -21.79 -9.33 -21.44
N THR A 124 -21.84 -10.35 -22.30
CA THR A 124 -22.98 -10.65 -23.17
C THR A 124 -23.41 -12.08 -22.95
N MET A 125 -24.70 -12.27 -22.68
CA MET A 125 -25.30 -13.57 -22.39
C MET A 125 -26.49 -13.81 -23.33
N PRO A 126 -26.60 -14.99 -23.98
CA PRO A 126 -27.78 -15.34 -24.76
C PRO A 126 -28.95 -15.62 -23.82
N VAL A 127 -30.10 -15.02 -24.11
CA VAL A 127 -31.34 -15.21 -23.36
C VAL A 127 -32.50 -15.49 -24.30
N GLN A 128 -33.60 -15.95 -23.73
CA GLN A 128 -34.84 -16.27 -24.43
C GLN A 128 -35.93 -15.41 -23.81
N VAL A 129 -36.59 -14.57 -24.62
CA VAL A 129 -37.59 -13.59 -24.14
C VAL A 129 -38.87 -13.71 -24.96
N HIS A 130 -40.01 -13.35 -24.39
CA HIS A 130 -41.27 -13.29 -25.14
C HIS A 130 -41.16 -12.22 -26.25
N GLY A 131 -41.55 -12.54 -27.48
CA GLY A 131 -41.47 -11.64 -28.63
C GLY A 131 -42.15 -10.29 -28.37
N SER A 132 -43.27 -10.31 -27.65
CA SER A 132 -43.99 -9.10 -27.23
C SER A 132 -43.14 -8.12 -26.42
N VAL A 133 -42.12 -8.58 -25.68
CA VAL A 133 -41.20 -7.69 -24.94
C VAL A 133 -40.38 -6.83 -25.91
N ILE A 134 -39.94 -7.41 -27.03
CA ILE A 134 -39.20 -6.68 -28.07
C ILE A 134 -40.14 -5.70 -28.78
N ASP A 135 -41.38 -6.10 -29.05
CA ASP A 135 -42.39 -5.23 -29.66
C ASP A 135 -42.72 -4.02 -28.77
N LEU A 136 -42.83 -4.23 -27.45
CA LEU A 136 -43.04 -3.16 -26.47
C LEU A 136 -41.84 -2.18 -26.42
N PHE A 137 -40.61 -2.65 -26.60
CA PHE A 137 -39.46 -1.77 -26.75
C PHE A 137 -39.48 -0.98 -28.06
N LYS A 138 -40.01 -1.57 -29.15
CA LYS A 138 -40.12 -0.93 -30.47
C LYS A 138 -41.28 0.06 -30.57
N SER A 139 -42.29 -0.02 -29.69
CA SER A 139 -43.50 0.81 -29.78
C SER A 139 -43.26 2.30 -29.52
N GLY A 140 -42.23 2.63 -28.73
CA GLY A 140 -41.92 4.01 -28.33
C GLY A 140 -42.83 4.57 -27.24
N ASP A 141 -43.84 3.83 -26.77
CA ASP A 141 -44.72 4.24 -25.67
C ASP A 141 -44.01 4.05 -24.33
N ALA A 142 -43.98 5.11 -23.51
CA ALA A 142 -43.23 5.11 -22.26
C ALA A 142 -43.71 4.06 -21.24
N ARG A 143 -45.02 3.75 -21.20
CA ARG A 143 -45.57 2.74 -20.28
C ARG A 143 -45.25 1.33 -20.76
N GLU A 144 -45.29 1.11 -22.07
CA GLU A 144 -44.92 -0.17 -22.70
C GLU A 144 -43.45 -0.50 -22.50
N ILE A 145 -42.59 0.50 -22.70
CA ILE A 145 -41.15 0.39 -22.41
C ILE A 145 -40.92 0.09 -20.93
N GLN A 146 -41.68 0.71 -20.02
CA GLN A 146 -41.56 0.45 -18.58
C GLN A 146 -41.92 -0.99 -18.21
N ASP A 147 -42.98 -1.55 -18.81
CA ASP A 147 -43.35 -2.96 -18.64
C ASP A 147 -42.28 -3.91 -19.20
N ALA A 148 -41.75 -3.61 -20.39
CA ALA A 148 -40.65 -4.36 -20.98
C ALA A 148 -39.38 -4.29 -20.11
N GLN A 149 -39.05 -3.12 -19.55
CA GLN A 149 -37.95 -2.95 -18.62
C GLN A 149 -38.16 -3.74 -17.32
N ALA A 150 -39.37 -3.78 -16.76
CA ALA A 150 -39.66 -4.58 -15.57
C ALA A 150 -39.38 -6.07 -15.81
N TYR A 151 -39.80 -6.59 -16.98
CA TYR A 151 -39.51 -7.96 -17.41
C TYR A 151 -37.99 -8.21 -17.49
N VAL A 152 -37.25 -7.33 -18.16
CA VAL A 152 -35.79 -7.49 -18.32
C VAL A 152 -35.03 -7.32 -17.01
N LYS A 153 -35.50 -6.46 -16.09
CA LYS A 153 -34.92 -6.35 -14.74
C LYS A 153 -35.03 -7.67 -13.97
N SER A 154 -36.14 -8.39 -14.09
CA SER A 154 -36.25 -9.73 -13.50
C SER A 154 -35.24 -10.72 -14.10
N LEU A 155 -35.01 -10.66 -15.42
CA LEU A 155 -33.96 -11.45 -16.07
C LEU A 155 -32.56 -11.06 -15.58
N ALA A 156 -32.26 -9.76 -15.49
CA ALA A 156 -30.99 -9.25 -14.98
C ALA A 156 -30.70 -9.77 -13.56
N HIS A 157 -31.71 -9.72 -12.67
CA HIS A 157 -31.61 -10.29 -11.33
C HIS A 157 -31.24 -11.79 -11.33
N ALA A 158 -31.84 -12.58 -12.22
CA ALA A 158 -31.51 -13.99 -12.36
C ALA A 158 -30.11 -14.22 -12.95
N SER A 159 -29.67 -13.34 -13.86
CA SER A 159 -28.36 -13.40 -14.51
C SER A 159 -27.18 -13.13 -13.57
N ILE A 160 -27.37 -12.38 -12.48
CA ILE A 160 -26.30 -12.06 -11.50
C ILE A 160 -25.58 -13.33 -11.01
N ARG A 161 -26.31 -14.42 -10.81
CA ARG A 161 -25.69 -15.67 -10.36
C ARG A 161 -24.68 -16.19 -11.39
N PHE A 162 -25.03 -16.19 -12.68
CA PHE A 162 -24.11 -16.60 -13.75
C PHE A 162 -22.90 -15.66 -13.87
N ILE A 163 -23.11 -14.37 -13.66
CA ILE A 163 -22.03 -13.38 -13.63
C ILE A 163 -21.07 -13.67 -12.47
N ASN A 164 -21.57 -13.97 -11.27
CA ASN A 164 -20.72 -14.27 -10.12
C ASN A 164 -19.95 -15.59 -10.28
N GLU A 165 -20.55 -16.62 -10.89
CA GLU A 165 -19.82 -17.86 -11.22
C GLU A 165 -18.69 -17.60 -12.24
N PHE A 166 -18.94 -16.75 -13.24
CA PHE A 166 -17.89 -16.30 -14.16
C PHE A 166 -16.80 -15.49 -13.45
N ILE A 167 -17.18 -14.60 -12.55
CA ILE A 167 -16.23 -13.86 -11.71
C ILE A 167 -15.40 -14.82 -10.85
N SER A 168 -16.02 -15.84 -10.22
CA SER A 168 -15.31 -16.86 -9.45
C SER A 168 -14.33 -17.63 -10.33
N ALA A 169 -14.73 -18.05 -11.53
CA ALA A 169 -13.83 -18.70 -12.49
C ALA A 169 -12.66 -17.80 -12.90
N TYR A 170 -12.90 -16.49 -13.12
CA TYR A 170 -11.83 -15.54 -13.39
C TYR A 170 -10.88 -15.37 -12.20
N ARG A 171 -11.42 -15.21 -10.99
CA ARG A 171 -10.63 -15.06 -9.76
C ARG A 171 -9.80 -16.31 -9.46
N ALA A 172 -10.35 -17.49 -9.71
CA ALA A 172 -9.62 -18.76 -9.63
C ALA A 172 -8.44 -18.81 -10.61
N ALA A 173 -8.64 -18.32 -11.84
CA ALA A 173 -7.64 -18.38 -12.88
C ALA A 173 -6.56 -17.28 -12.78
N SER A 174 -6.84 -16.18 -12.09
CA SER A 174 -5.99 -14.98 -12.06
C SER A 174 -5.50 -14.57 -10.68
N PHE A 175 -6.14 -15.06 -9.61
CA PHE A 175 -5.95 -14.62 -8.22
C PHE A 175 -6.05 -13.10 -8.07
N ASP A 176 -6.92 -12.46 -8.87
CA ASP A 176 -7.08 -11.02 -8.87
C ASP A 176 -7.90 -10.55 -7.65
N PRO A 177 -7.28 -9.84 -6.70
CA PRO A 177 -7.97 -9.45 -5.48
C PRO A 177 -8.89 -8.23 -5.69
N PHE A 178 -8.76 -7.51 -6.80
CA PHE A 178 -9.54 -6.30 -7.08
C PHE A 178 -10.93 -6.62 -7.64
N VAL A 179 -11.13 -7.86 -8.08
CA VAL A 179 -12.38 -8.37 -8.60
C VAL A 179 -13.17 -9.05 -7.49
N ALA A 180 -14.44 -8.67 -7.34
CA ALA A 180 -15.34 -9.19 -6.33
C ALA A 180 -16.66 -9.65 -6.96
N HIS A 181 -17.40 -10.49 -6.23
CA HIS A 181 -18.80 -10.72 -6.55
C HIS A 181 -19.59 -9.42 -6.56
N VAL A 182 -20.58 -9.41 -7.43
CA VAL A 182 -21.44 -8.26 -7.67
C VAL A 182 -22.87 -8.59 -7.30
N SER A 183 -23.56 -7.57 -6.80
CA SER A 183 -24.99 -7.56 -6.58
C SER A 183 -25.69 -6.73 -7.66
N HIS A 184 -27.02 -6.67 -7.58
CA HIS A 184 -27.82 -5.84 -8.46
C HIS A 184 -27.52 -4.34 -8.32
N TRP A 185 -27.01 -3.91 -7.16
CA TRP A 185 -26.61 -2.52 -6.93
C TRP A 185 -25.27 -2.17 -7.58
N ASP A 186 -24.40 -3.16 -7.79
CA ASP A 186 -23.06 -2.97 -8.36
C ASP A 186 -23.08 -2.94 -9.89
N LEU A 187 -24.20 -3.35 -10.50
CA LEU A 187 -24.41 -3.40 -11.95
C LEU A 187 -25.58 -2.49 -12.34
N PRO A 188 -25.40 -1.15 -12.37
CA PRO A 188 -26.50 -0.24 -12.67
C PRO A 188 -26.88 -0.22 -14.17
N VAL A 189 -25.94 -0.55 -15.05
CA VAL A 189 -26.06 -0.39 -16.50
C VAL A 189 -26.29 -1.75 -17.19
N TRP A 190 -27.51 -1.97 -17.67
CA TRP A 190 -27.89 -3.17 -18.42
C TRP A 190 -28.51 -2.82 -19.76
N HIS A 191 -28.38 -3.75 -20.70
CA HIS A 191 -28.96 -3.63 -22.03
C HIS A 191 -29.56 -4.95 -22.48
N ILE A 192 -30.55 -4.87 -23.35
CA ILE A 192 -31.05 -6.03 -24.11
C ILE A 192 -30.91 -5.75 -25.59
N SER A 193 -30.52 -6.76 -26.36
CA SER A 193 -30.52 -6.70 -27.82
C SER A 193 -31.33 -7.81 -28.46
N ASP A 194 -31.95 -7.51 -29.59
CA ASP A 194 -32.59 -8.52 -30.44
C ASP A 194 -31.60 -9.17 -31.41
N ALA A 195 -32.09 -10.08 -32.25
CA ALA A 195 -31.30 -10.75 -33.28
C ALA A 195 -30.85 -9.83 -34.42
N GLU A 196 -31.53 -8.69 -34.61
CA GLU A 196 -31.21 -7.67 -35.61
C GLU A 196 -30.10 -6.70 -35.12
N GLY A 197 -29.77 -6.76 -33.82
CA GLY A 197 -28.73 -5.94 -33.20
C GLY A 197 -29.25 -4.60 -32.68
N ASN A 198 -30.56 -4.41 -32.59
CA ASN A 198 -31.16 -3.26 -31.90
C ASN A 198 -30.89 -3.39 -30.40
N VAL A 199 -30.44 -2.33 -29.74
CA VAL A 199 -30.06 -2.34 -28.31
C VAL A 199 -30.95 -1.37 -27.54
N TRP A 200 -31.50 -1.83 -26.42
CA TRP A 200 -32.30 -1.01 -25.51
C TRP A 200 -31.68 -0.97 -24.11
N HIS A 201 -31.65 0.22 -23.53
CA HIS A 201 -31.14 0.45 -22.18
C HIS A 201 -32.17 0.10 -21.11
N VAL A 202 -31.70 -0.62 -20.08
CA VAL A 202 -32.50 -1.10 -18.95
C VAL A 202 -31.82 -0.65 -17.64
N PRO A 203 -32.15 0.54 -17.12
CA PRO A 203 -31.52 1.06 -15.92
C PRO A 203 -31.99 0.29 -14.68
N MET A 204 -31.07 -0.32 -13.94
CA MET A 204 -31.39 -0.92 -12.63
C MET A 204 -31.30 0.08 -11.49
N ALA A 205 -30.32 0.97 -11.52
CA ALA A 205 -30.16 2.09 -10.58
C ALA A 205 -29.60 3.32 -11.31
N LEU A 206 -29.94 4.53 -10.85
CA LEU A 206 -29.33 5.77 -11.35
C LEU A 206 -28.02 5.99 -10.60
N TYR A 207 -26.90 6.00 -11.33
CA TYR A 207 -25.58 6.28 -10.75
C TYR A 207 -24.80 7.23 -11.67
N PRO A 208 -24.10 8.25 -11.13
CA PRO A 208 -23.17 9.05 -11.92
C PRO A 208 -21.98 8.16 -12.30
N VAL A 209 -21.88 7.80 -13.57
CA VAL A 209 -20.78 6.97 -14.08
C VAL A 209 -19.58 7.87 -14.39
N ALA A 210 -18.96 8.39 -13.33
CA ALA A 210 -17.66 9.05 -13.43
C ALA A 210 -16.59 7.96 -13.33
N ASP A 211 -15.88 7.71 -14.41
CA ASP A 211 -14.76 6.78 -14.38
C ASP A 211 -13.65 7.20 -15.34
N GLU A 212 -12.42 7.05 -14.88
CA GLU A 212 -11.20 7.26 -15.65
C GLU A 212 -10.59 5.89 -15.96
N LEU A 213 -9.93 5.76 -17.12
CA LEU A 213 -9.20 4.54 -17.45
C LEU A 213 -8.15 4.28 -16.35
N PRO A 214 -8.01 3.04 -15.84
CA PRO A 214 -6.85 2.71 -15.03
C PRO A 214 -5.61 3.03 -15.86
N SER A 215 -4.70 3.85 -15.32
CA SER A 215 -3.51 4.26 -16.06
C SER A 215 -2.76 3.01 -16.51
N ALA A 216 -2.73 2.77 -17.82
CA ALA A 216 -1.87 1.77 -18.41
C ALA A 216 -0.41 2.08 -18.02
N ASP A 217 0.47 1.09 -18.14
CA ASP A 217 1.89 1.35 -18.02
C ASP A 217 2.33 2.53 -18.93
N PRO A 218 3.51 3.12 -18.73
CA PRO A 218 4.01 4.19 -19.58
C PRO A 218 4.08 3.85 -21.09
N ALA A 219 3.85 2.58 -21.47
CA ALA A 219 3.81 2.07 -22.84
C ALA A 219 2.38 1.80 -23.37
N GLY A 220 1.33 2.10 -22.60
CA GLY A 220 -0.07 1.95 -23.02
C GLY A 220 -0.56 0.50 -23.15
N ARG A 221 0.13 -0.50 -22.58
CA ARG A 221 -0.26 -1.91 -22.72
C ARG A 221 -0.97 -2.44 -21.48
N TYR A 222 -2.20 -2.93 -21.65
CA TYR A 222 -2.88 -3.73 -20.64
C TYR A 222 -2.13 -5.04 -20.42
N ARG A 223 -1.66 -5.26 -19.19
CA ARG A 223 -0.99 -6.51 -18.83
C ARG A 223 -2.03 -7.52 -18.38
N TYR A 224 -2.31 -8.51 -19.24
CA TYR A 224 -3.21 -9.61 -18.88
C TYR A 224 -2.63 -10.40 -17.69
N ARG A 225 -3.45 -10.62 -16.66
CA ARG A 225 -3.15 -11.46 -15.48
C ARG A 225 -3.36 -12.95 -15.77
N THR A 226 -4.28 -13.27 -16.68
CA THR A 226 -4.57 -14.67 -17.07
C THR A 226 -4.97 -14.78 -18.54
N THR A 227 -5.28 -16.00 -18.98
CA THR A 227 -5.73 -16.29 -20.36
C THR A 227 -7.16 -16.82 -20.35
N GLU A 228 -7.86 -16.67 -21.47
CA GLU A 228 -9.20 -17.23 -21.66
C GLU A 228 -9.27 -18.73 -21.34
N GLY A 229 -8.25 -19.50 -21.76
CA GLY A 229 -8.19 -20.95 -21.53
C GLY A 229 -8.24 -21.30 -20.04
N ARG A 230 -7.49 -20.59 -19.20
CA ARG A 230 -7.47 -20.84 -17.75
C ARG A 230 -8.79 -20.48 -17.07
N ILE A 231 -9.47 -19.43 -17.55
CA ILE A 231 -10.81 -19.07 -17.05
C ILE A 231 -11.81 -20.17 -17.43
N ARG A 232 -11.73 -20.73 -18.64
CA ARG A 232 -12.59 -21.85 -19.07
C ARG A 232 -12.35 -23.10 -18.25
N GLU A 233 -11.10 -23.44 -17.95
CA GLU A 233 -10.73 -24.57 -17.09
C GLU A 233 -11.33 -24.39 -15.69
N ALA A 234 -11.13 -23.22 -15.08
CA ALA A 234 -11.69 -22.91 -13.77
C ALA A 234 -13.24 -22.86 -13.73
N ALA A 235 -13.89 -22.62 -14.86
CA ALA A 235 -15.36 -22.66 -14.96
C ALA A 235 -15.92 -24.09 -14.97
N ILE A 236 -15.10 -25.10 -15.29
CA ILE A 236 -15.49 -26.51 -15.28
C ILE A 236 -15.42 -27.07 -13.86
N GLU A 237 -14.37 -26.72 -13.13
CA GLU A 237 -14.13 -27.13 -11.74
C GLU A 237 -14.25 -25.90 -10.84
N PRO A 238 -15.45 -25.59 -10.33
CA PRO A 238 -15.65 -24.42 -9.48
C PRO A 238 -14.78 -24.50 -8.23
N LEU A 239 -14.37 -23.33 -7.74
CA LEU A 239 -13.56 -23.20 -6.53
C LEU A 239 -14.26 -23.87 -5.34
N GLY A 240 -13.47 -24.54 -4.50
CA GLY A 240 -13.95 -24.96 -3.18
C GLY A 240 -14.27 -23.74 -2.31
N THR A 241 -15.29 -23.84 -1.48
CA THR A 241 -15.79 -22.77 -0.59
C THR A 241 -14.68 -22.08 0.18
N SER A 242 -13.71 -22.83 0.71
CA SER A 242 -12.59 -22.26 1.45
C SER A 242 -11.70 -21.33 0.62
N THR A 243 -11.46 -21.64 -0.65
CA THR A 243 -10.65 -20.79 -1.54
C THR A 243 -11.41 -19.53 -1.94
N GLU A 244 -12.73 -19.64 -2.11
CA GLU A 244 -13.58 -18.48 -2.39
C GLU A 244 -13.59 -17.50 -1.20
N GLU A 245 -13.73 -18.01 0.03
CA GLU A 245 -13.61 -17.23 1.26
C GLU A 245 -12.23 -16.56 1.40
N LEU A 246 -11.15 -17.24 0.99
CA LEU A 246 -9.79 -16.68 1.01
C LEU A 246 -9.63 -15.54 0.00
N LEU A 247 -10.13 -15.71 -1.22
CA LEU A 247 -10.11 -14.67 -2.25
C LEU A 247 -10.93 -13.45 -1.81
N ASP A 248 -12.09 -13.68 -1.19
CA ASP A 248 -12.91 -12.62 -0.62
C ASP A 248 -12.19 -11.86 0.48
N ALA A 249 -11.47 -12.58 1.35
CA ALA A 249 -10.67 -11.96 2.40
C ALA A 249 -9.64 -10.98 1.82
N TRP A 250 -8.96 -11.36 0.73
CA TRP A 250 -8.04 -10.47 0.03
C TRP A 250 -8.74 -9.28 -0.61
N THR A 251 -9.89 -9.50 -1.25
CA THR A 251 -10.71 -8.41 -1.79
C THR A 251 -11.12 -7.40 -0.71
N PHE A 252 -11.56 -7.87 0.46
CA PHE A 252 -11.89 -7.01 1.59
C PHE A 252 -10.68 -6.26 2.11
N PHE A 253 -9.52 -6.91 2.18
CA PHE A 253 -8.27 -6.27 2.58
C PHE A 253 -7.92 -5.09 1.65
N TYR A 254 -7.96 -5.29 0.33
CA TYR A 254 -7.64 -4.22 -0.63
C TYR A 254 -8.69 -3.11 -0.70
N ARG A 255 -9.93 -3.39 -0.31
CA ARG A 255 -10.99 -2.39 -0.12
C ARG A 255 -10.89 -1.64 1.21
N GLY A 256 -9.89 -1.96 2.04
CA GLY A 256 -9.74 -1.40 3.38
C GLY A 256 -10.72 -1.96 4.41
N GLN A 257 -11.56 -2.95 4.07
CA GLN A 257 -12.53 -3.56 4.98
C GLN A 257 -11.86 -4.64 5.84
N PHE A 258 -10.92 -4.23 6.69
CA PHE A 258 -10.02 -5.13 7.41
C PHE A 258 -10.71 -6.08 8.40
N ALA A 259 -11.79 -5.63 9.03
CA ALA A 259 -12.59 -6.49 9.91
C ALA A 259 -13.19 -7.68 9.14
N GLU A 260 -13.76 -7.44 7.97
CA GLU A 260 -14.31 -8.49 7.10
C GLU A 260 -13.19 -9.37 6.52
N ALA A 261 -12.04 -8.79 6.17
CA ALA A 261 -10.88 -9.55 5.72
C ALA A 261 -10.44 -10.59 6.76
N ILE A 262 -10.30 -10.19 8.03
CA ILE A 262 -9.93 -11.10 9.14
C ILE A 262 -11.01 -12.17 9.35
N ARG A 263 -12.30 -11.80 9.30
CA ARG A 263 -13.40 -12.76 9.43
C ARG A 263 -13.34 -13.81 8.33
N LYS A 264 -13.17 -13.38 7.08
CA LYS A 264 -13.16 -14.23 5.89
C LYS A 264 -11.94 -15.14 5.84
N VAL A 265 -10.75 -14.62 6.14
CA VAL A 265 -9.52 -15.44 6.10
C VAL A 265 -9.53 -16.53 7.17
N VAL A 266 -10.05 -16.25 8.36
CA VAL A 266 -10.22 -17.27 9.41
C VAL A 266 -11.29 -18.28 9.01
N THR A 267 -12.40 -17.82 8.41
CA THR A 267 -13.46 -18.71 7.90
C THR A 267 -12.91 -19.65 6.83
N ALA A 268 -12.06 -19.17 5.92
CA ALA A 268 -11.40 -19.98 4.92
C ALA A 268 -10.60 -21.15 5.54
N ILE A 269 -9.86 -20.90 6.63
CA ILE A 269 -9.13 -21.96 7.35
C ILE A 269 -10.08 -22.94 8.02
N GLU A 270 -11.10 -22.44 8.73
CA GLU A 270 -12.06 -23.29 9.44
C GLU A 270 -12.82 -24.21 8.48
N VAL A 271 -13.27 -23.68 7.33
CA VAL A 271 -13.91 -24.45 6.26
C VAL A 271 -12.93 -25.47 5.67
N THR A 272 -11.68 -25.08 5.41
CA THR A 272 -10.66 -26.01 4.88
C THR A 272 -10.46 -27.21 5.81
N VAL A 273 -10.33 -26.97 7.11
CA VAL A 273 -10.15 -28.05 8.09
C VAL A 273 -11.40 -28.94 8.16
N ALA A 274 -12.61 -28.35 8.13
CA ALA A 274 -13.86 -29.10 8.14
C ALA A 274 -14.03 -29.98 6.90
N ASP A 275 -13.68 -29.46 5.71
CA ASP A 275 -13.71 -30.18 4.45
C ASP A 275 -12.72 -31.37 4.49
N LEU A 276 -11.47 -31.10 4.88
CA LEU A 276 -10.42 -32.13 4.98
C LEU A 276 -10.77 -33.22 6.01
N LEU A 277 -11.35 -32.86 7.15
CA LEU A 277 -11.85 -33.84 8.13
C LEU A 277 -12.97 -34.70 7.58
N SER A 278 -13.89 -34.08 6.83
CA SER A 278 -15.00 -34.81 6.20
C SER A 278 -14.51 -35.81 5.17
N GLU A 279 -13.33 -35.63 4.59
CA GLU A 279 -12.71 -36.59 3.65
C GLU A 279 -11.99 -37.74 4.35
N LEU A 280 -11.63 -37.61 5.64
CA LEU A 280 -10.89 -38.64 6.37
C LEU A 280 -11.77 -39.86 6.71
N PRO A 281 -11.39 -41.09 6.31
CA PRO A 281 -12.13 -42.30 6.64
C PRO A 281 -12.26 -42.55 8.15
N THR A 282 -11.22 -42.21 8.92
CA THR A 282 -11.18 -42.36 10.38
C THR A 282 -12.11 -41.39 11.10
N PHE A 283 -12.41 -40.24 10.48
CA PHE A 283 -13.40 -39.30 10.97
C PHE A 283 -14.82 -39.72 10.58
N ARG A 284 -15.03 -40.20 9.33
CA ARG A 284 -16.33 -40.67 8.88
C ARG A 284 -16.85 -41.85 9.68
N GLN A 285 -16.03 -42.87 9.99
CA GLN A 285 -16.47 -44.05 10.77
C GLN A 285 -17.81 -44.66 10.30
N ASN A 286 -18.03 -44.74 8.98
CA ASN A 286 -19.29 -45.17 8.35
C ASN A 286 -20.52 -44.26 8.56
N ARG A 287 -20.33 -43.02 9.05
CA ARG A 287 -21.38 -41.98 9.09
C ARG A 287 -21.75 -41.54 7.68
N THR A 288 -23.01 -41.14 7.49
CA THR A 288 -23.42 -40.41 6.28
C THR A 288 -22.79 -39.01 6.24
N ASP A 289 -22.84 -38.33 5.09
CA ASP A 289 -22.33 -36.96 4.97
C ASP A 289 -23.07 -36.00 5.94
N GLU A 290 -24.38 -36.17 6.10
CA GLU A 290 -25.22 -35.39 7.03
C GLU A 290 -24.84 -35.64 8.50
N GLU A 291 -24.62 -36.90 8.89
CA GLU A 291 -24.18 -37.27 10.23
C GLU A 291 -22.77 -36.77 10.55
N SER A 292 -21.89 -36.78 9.54
CA SER A 292 -20.52 -36.26 9.66
C SER A 292 -20.51 -34.74 9.86
N GLN A 293 -21.33 -34.01 9.10
CA GLN A 293 -21.51 -32.57 9.27
C GLN A 293 -22.13 -32.21 10.64
N ALA A 294 -23.14 -32.96 11.09
CA ALA A 294 -23.74 -32.77 12.41
C ALA A 294 -22.76 -33.05 13.55
N HIS A 295 -21.81 -33.98 13.35
CA HIS A 295 -20.75 -34.24 14.31
C HIS A 295 -19.72 -33.11 14.33
N LEU A 296 -19.27 -32.63 13.15
CA LEU A 296 -18.37 -31.47 13.02
C LEU A 296 -18.93 -30.24 13.72
N ALA A 297 -20.21 -29.93 13.52
CA ALA A 297 -20.88 -28.79 14.13
C ALA A 297 -20.87 -28.80 15.67
N LYS A 298 -20.70 -29.97 16.31
CA LYS A 298 -20.62 -30.10 17.77
C LYS A 298 -19.20 -30.00 18.31
N MET A 299 -18.18 -30.13 17.47
CA MET A 299 -16.78 -30.05 17.88
C MET A 299 -16.30 -28.60 17.89
N ARG A 300 -15.42 -28.25 18.84
CA ARG A 300 -14.70 -26.97 18.77
C ARG A 300 -13.65 -27.05 17.69
N PHE A 301 -13.34 -25.92 17.04
CA PHE A 301 -12.31 -25.87 16.02
C PHE A 301 -10.94 -26.39 16.51
N SER A 302 -10.54 -26.10 17.76
CA SER A 302 -9.29 -26.61 18.33
C SER A 302 -9.24 -28.15 18.33
N ASP A 303 -10.38 -28.79 18.59
CA ASP A 303 -10.50 -30.24 18.65
C ASP A 303 -10.51 -30.82 17.23
N GLN A 304 -11.23 -30.17 16.31
CA GLN A 304 -11.22 -30.50 14.89
C GLN A 304 -9.79 -30.46 14.32
N PHE A 305 -9.08 -29.36 14.55
CA PHE A 305 -7.74 -29.15 14.03
C PHE A 305 -6.72 -30.13 14.63
N SER A 306 -6.79 -30.34 15.95
CA SER A 306 -5.92 -31.33 16.64
C SER A 306 -6.20 -32.75 16.17
N PHE A 307 -7.47 -33.09 15.92
CA PHE A 307 -7.86 -34.39 15.36
C PHE A 307 -7.26 -34.57 13.96
N TYR A 308 -7.41 -33.58 13.07
CA TYR A 308 -6.85 -33.61 11.73
C TYR A 308 -5.34 -33.85 11.74
N LEU A 309 -4.58 -33.09 12.53
CA LEU A 309 -3.11 -33.22 12.63
C LEU A 309 -2.70 -34.60 13.17
N ARG A 310 -3.42 -35.12 14.17
CA ARG A 310 -3.15 -36.44 14.74
C ARG A 310 -3.40 -37.57 13.74
N GLU A 311 -4.53 -37.54 13.03
CA GLU A 311 -4.91 -38.59 12.08
C GLU A 311 -4.02 -38.58 10.84
N THR A 312 -3.72 -37.39 10.31
CA THR A 312 -2.84 -37.24 9.13
C THR A 312 -1.36 -37.40 9.48
N LYS A 313 -1.00 -37.41 10.78
CA LYS A 313 0.37 -37.39 11.29
C LYS A 313 1.21 -36.24 10.72
N ARG A 314 0.55 -35.17 10.27
CA ARG A 314 1.20 -33.97 9.77
C ARG A 314 1.56 -33.09 10.96
N GLU A 315 2.79 -32.62 10.97
CA GLU A 315 3.20 -31.56 11.89
C GLU A 315 3.00 -30.23 11.20
N LEU A 316 2.42 -29.27 11.92
CA LEU A 316 2.37 -27.90 11.46
C LEU A 316 3.80 -27.41 11.16
N PRO A 317 4.01 -26.72 10.04
CA PRO A 317 5.30 -26.14 9.73
C PRO A 317 5.83 -25.33 10.92
N GLY A 318 7.09 -25.59 11.25
CA GLY A 318 7.84 -24.81 12.22
C GLY A 318 8.01 -23.35 11.79
N PRO A 319 8.84 -22.57 12.51
CA PRO A 319 9.04 -21.16 12.20
C PRO A 319 9.41 -20.98 10.72
N LEU A 320 8.64 -20.16 9.99
CA LEU A 320 9.01 -19.86 8.61
C LEU A 320 10.40 -19.26 8.58
N THR A 321 11.16 -19.65 7.56
CA THR A 321 12.38 -18.98 7.12
C THR A 321 12.20 -18.66 5.63
N HIS A 322 11.56 -17.53 5.38
CA HIS A 322 11.33 -16.96 4.07
C HIS A 322 12.46 -15.99 3.65
N ILE A 323 12.53 -15.67 2.36
CA ILE A 323 13.42 -14.63 1.82
C ILE A 323 13.06 -13.23 2.35
N ALA A 324 11.79 -13.04 2.73
CA ALA A 324 11.31 -11.83 3.42
C ALA A 324 11.59 -11.97 4.93
N PRO A 325 12.47 -11.14 5.53
CA PRO A 325 12.84 -11.24 6.94
C PRO A 325 11.67 -11.15 7.92
N GLU A 326 10.60 -10.47 7.55
CA GLU A 326 9.39 -10.19 8.34
C GLU A 326 8.54 -11.45 8.61
N VAL A 327 8.72 -12.47 7.77
CA VAL A 327 8.03 -13.76 7.86
C VAL A 327 8.90 -14.79 8.61
N ASN A 328 10.12 -14.40 9.00
CA ASN A 328 11.05 -15.29 9.69
C ASN A 328 10.70 -15.42 11.18
N GLY A 329 10.64 -16.65 11.69
CA GLY A 329 10.27 -16.92 13.09
C GLY A 329 8.75 -17.02 13.33
N ILE A 330 7.94 -17.07 12.27
CA ILE A 330 6.48 -17.17 12.37
C ILE A 330 6.03 -18.60 12.66
N TYR A 331 5.29 -18.78 13.76
CA TYR A 331 4.66 -20.06 14.12
C TYR A 331 3.18 -20.05 13.73
N LEU A 332 2.82 -20.85 12.72
CA LEU A 332 1.44 -20.88 12.18
C LEU A 332 0.35 -21.10 13.22
N GLN A 333 0.59 -21.98 14.19
CA GLN A 333 -0.37 -22.23 15.27
C GLN A 333 -0.67 -20.95 16.06
N ARG A 334 0.36 -20.19 16.42
CA ARG A 334 0.20 -18.96 17.20
C ARG A 334 -0.47 -17.86 16.39
N GLU A 335 -0.13 -17.74 15.11
CA GLU A 335 -0.78 -16.77 14.23
C GLU A 335 -2.25 -17.10 14.01
N LEU A 336 -2.59 -18.39 13.86
CA LEU A 336 -3.98 -18.84 13.74
C LEU A 336 -4.77 -18.54 15.02
N ASP A 337 -4.22 -18.85 16.19
CA ASP A 337 -4.88 -18.59 17.47
C ASP A 337 -5.09 -17.08 17.68
N ALA A 338 -4.09 -16.25 17.36
CA ALA A 338 -4.20 -14.80 17.43
C ALA A 338 -5.24 -14.24 16.44
N ALA A 339 -5.26 -14.72 15.19
CA ALA A 339 -6.24 -14.31 14.18
C ALA A 339 -7.67 -14.69 14.60
N ARG A 340 -7.86 -15.87 15.20
CA ARG A 340 -9.15 -16.34 15.71
C ARG A 340 -9.62 -15.54 16.91
N GLU A 341 -8.73 -15.23 17.85
CA GLU A 341 -9.04 -14.35 18.97
C GLU A 341 -9.46 -12.96 18.48
N ARG A 342 -8.76 -12.41 17.49
CA ARG A 342 -9.10 -11.11 16.90
C ARG A 342 -10.43 -11.14 16.17
N ARG A 343 -10.74 -12.21 15.42
CA ARG A 343 -12.08 -12.42 14.85
C ARG A 343 -13.14 -12.43 15.95
N HIS A 344 -12.90 -13.10 17.07
CA HIS A 344 -13.85 -13.14 18.19
C HIS A 344 -14.14 -11.73 18.72
N LYS A 345 -13.10 -10.92 18.95
CA LYS A 345 -13.23 -9.52 19.37
C LYS A 345 -13.96 -8.66 18.34
N ILE A 346 -13.67 -8.81 17.05
CA ILE A 346 -14.37 -8.11 15.98
C ILE A 346 -15.87 -8.45 15.98
N VAL A 347 -16.21 -9.74 16.06
CA VAL A 347 -17.60 -10.21 15.92
C VAL A 347 -18.43 -9.97 17.18
N HIS A 348 -17.85 -10.18 18.37
CA HIS A 348 -18.60 -10.16 19.63
C HIS A 348 -18.37 -8.91 20.46
N GLU A 349 -17.22 -8.25 20.30
CA GLU A 349 -16.85 -7.04 21.07
C GLU A 349 -16.85 -5.78 20.20
N SER A 350 -17.14 -5.90 18.90
CA SER A 350 -17.13 -4.80 17.93
C SER A 350 -15.79 -4.05 17.89
N GLU A 351 -14.67 -4.78 18.05
CA GLU A 351 -13.32 -4.20 17.95
C GLU A 351 -13.15 -3.45 16.62
N LYS A 352 -12.81 -2.16 16.70
CA LYS A 352 -12.44 -1.38 15.52
C LYS A 352 -11.02 -1.73 15.11
N VAL A 353 -10.88 -2.26 13.91
CA VAL A 353 -9.57 -2.49 13.32
C VAL A 353 -9.04 -1.16 12.78
N ASP A 354 -7.90 -0.71 13.33
CA ASP A 354 -7.26 0.54 12.93
C ASP A 354 -6.83 0.51 11.46
N TYR A 355 -7.20 1.55 10.71
CA TYR A 355 -6.94 1.67 9.28
C TYR A 355 -5.56 2.28 8.99
N GLU A 356 -4.93 2.92 9.99
CA GLU A 356 -3.66 3.63 9.81
C GLU A 356 -2.45 2.67 9.72
N HIS A 357 -2.64 1.40 10.09
CA HIS A 357 -1.57 0.41 10.19
C HIS A 357 -1.93 -0.92 9.50
N PRO A 358 -1.82 -1.03 8.15
CA PRO A 358 -2.22 -2.24 7.42
C PRO A 358 -1.29 -3.44 7.66
N GLY A 359 -0.08 -3.24 8.21
CA GLY A 359 0.94 -4.28 8.37
C GLY A 359 0.50 -5.52 9.17
N PRO A 360 -0.04 -5.37 10.39
CA PRO A 360 -0.53 -6.50 11.18
C PRO A 360 -1.64 -7.30 10.51
N ILE A 361 -2.55 -6.64 9.78
CA ILE A 361 -3.61 -7.33 9.06
C ILE A 361 -3.02 -8.08 7.87
N LEU A 362 -2.11 -7.45 7.14
CA LEU A 362 -1.42 -8.10 6.03
C LEU A 362 -0.64 -9.35 6.49
N ARG A 363 0.01 -9.30 7.66
CA ARG A 363 0.63 -10.48 8.28
C ARG A 363 -0.38 -11.60 8.54
N VAL A 364 -1.57 -11.28 9.05
CA VAL A 364 -2.65 -12.27 9.21
C VAL A 364 -3.07 -12.83 7.85
N MET A 365 -3.25 -11.97 6.85
CA MET A 365 -3.64 -12.39 5.49
C MET A 365 -2.62 -13.33 4.86
N GLU A 366 -1.34 -12.99 4.91
CA GLU A 366 -0.25 -13.80 4.34
C GLU A 366 -0.06 -15.12 5.08
N THR A 367 0.00 -15.09 6.41
CA THR A 367 0.22 -16.31 7.21
C THR A 367 -0.95 -17.27 7.13
N MET A 368 -2.19 -16.78 7.07
CA MET A 368 -3.36 -17.63 6.87
C MET A 368 -3.46 -18.13 5.43
N SER A 369 -3.12 -17.32 4.42
CA SER A 369 -3.03 -17.82 3.03
C SER A 369 -2.03 -18.96 2.91
N TRP A 370 -0.87 -18.84 3.57
CA TRP A 370 0.13 -19.90 3.63
C TRP A 370 -0.38 -21.14 4.36
N LEU A 371 -1.03 -20.98 5.52
CA LEU A 371 -1.65 -22.10 6.24
C LEU A 371 -2.71 -22.81 5.39
N HIS A 372 -3.54 -22.05 4.65
CA HIS A 372 -4.53 -22.58 3.72
C HIS A 372 -3.88 -23.44 2.63
N GLY A 373 -2.86 -22.90 1.95
CA GLY A 373 -2.10 -23.64 0.94
C GLY A 373 -1.39 -24.88 1.49
N TRP A 374 -0.80 -24.77 2.68
CA TRP A 374 -0.21 -25.93 3.35
C TRP A 374 -1.25 -27.02 3.63
N LEU A 375 -2.43 -26.66 4.16
CA LEU A 375 -3.50 -27.62 4.44
C LEU A 375 -3.93 -28.39 3.18
N ARG A 376 -4.04 -27.71 2.05
CA ARG A 376 -4.50 -28.29 0.77
C ARG A 376 -3.41 -28.99 -0.06
N GLU A 377 -2.18 -29.11 0.47
CA GLU A 377 -1.04 -29.74 -0.22
C GLU A 377 -0.65 -29.07 -1.54
N ASP A 378 -1.09 -27.82 -1.73
CA ASP A 378 -0.73 -26.98 -2.86
C ASP A 378 -0.12 -25.66 -2.34
N PRO A 379 1.16 -25.68 -1.92
CA PRO A 379 1.81 -24.50 -1.39
C PRO A 379 2.00 -23.38 -2.45
N HIS A 380 1.69 -23.64 -3.73
CA HIS A 380 1.94 -22.71 -4.84
C HIS A 380 0.67 -22.19 -5.51
N ALA A 381 -0.45 -22.94 -5.53
CA ALA A 381 -1.69 -22.44 -6.12
C ALA A 381 -2.54 -21.60 -5.17
N ALA A 382 -2.42 -21.75 -3.85
CA ALA A 382 -3.22 -21.00 -2.89
C ALA A 382 -2.59 -19.67 -2.44
N ASP A 383 -1.38 -19.35 -2.92
CA ASP A 383 -0.63 -18.15 -2.53
C ASP A 383 -0.77 -17.05 -3.59
N PRO A 384 -1.76 -16.13 -3.47
CA PRO A 384 -1.88 -14.99 -4.39
C PRO A 384 -0.61 -14.13 -4.40
N THR A 385 0.22 -14.19 -3.35
CA THR A 385 1.43 -13.37 -3.15
C THR A 385 2.65 -13.84 -3.94
N GLN A 386 2.66 -15.07 -4.48
CA GLN A 386 3.76 -15.58 -5.32
C GLN A 386 3.63 -15.17 -6.79
N THR A 387 2.52 -14.55 -7.20
CA THR A 387 2.49 -13.91 -8.51
C THR A 387 3.50 -12.75 -8.51
N PRO A 388 4.37 -12.62 -9.54
CA PRO A 388 5.30 -11.48 -9.68
C PRO A 388 4.62 -10.10 -9.63
N TRP A 389 3.29 -10.08 -9.69
CA TRP A 389 2.39 -8.93 -9.69
C TRP A 389 1.98 -8.47 -8.28
N HIS A 390 2.27 -9.25 -7.23
CA HIS A 390 1.91 -8.94 -5.84
C HIS A 390 2.99 -8.08 -5.15
N SER A 391 3.33 -6.92 -5.75
CA SER A 391 4.39 -6.01 -5.29
C SER A 391 4.08 -5.24 -3.99
N ALA A 392 3.05 -5.64 -3.22
CA ALA A 392 2.74 -5.08 -1.90
C ALA A 392 3.89 -5.30 -0.88
N ASN A 393 4.78 -6.26 -1.15
CA ASN A 393 6.01 -6.52 -0.40
C ASN A 393 6.95 -5.30 -0.26
N GLU A 394 6.83 -4.26 -1.11
CA GLU A 394 7.62 -3.03 -0.90
C GLU A 394 7.15 -2.18 0.30
N ARG A 395 5.85 -2.24 0.67
CA ARG A 395 5.30 -1.42 1.76
C ARG A 395 5.45 -2.06 3.15
N LEU A 396 5.78 -3.35 3.22
CA LEU A 396 5.95 -4.10 4.47
C LEU A 396 7.35 -4.06 5.09
N ARG A 397 8.35 -3.43 4.44
CA ARG A 397 9.76 -3.40 4.86
C ARG A 397 10.05 -2.67 6.20
N GLY A 398 9.10 -2.53 7.12
CA GLY A 398 9.27 -1.69 8.32
C GLY A 398 8.47 -2.01 9.59
N VAL A 399 7.59 -3.02 9.60
CA VAL A 399 6.72 -3.28 10.77
C VAL A 399 6.90 -4.72 11.26
N PHE A 400 7.71 -4.94 12.30
CA PHE A 400 7.80 -6.22 13.02
C PHE A 400 6.99 -6.18 14.32
N PRO A 401 6.34 -7.29 14.72
CA PRO A 401 5.68 -7.44 16.02
C PRO A 401 6.61 -7.93 17.13
N PHE A 402 7.88 -8.24 16.83
CA PHE A 402 8.90 -8.59 17.82
C PHE A 402 10.05 -7.59 17.77
N GLU A 403 10.58 -7.23 18.94
CA GLU A 403 11.74 -6.34 19.00
C GLU A 403 13.02 -7.19 18.84
N PRO A 404 13.77 -7.03 17.73
CA PRO A 404 15.07 -7.67 17.61
C PRO A 404 15.99 -6.99 18.61
N ARG A 405 16.41 -7.69 19.67
CA ARG A 405 17.29 -7.14 20.71
C ARG A 405 18.66 -7.80 20.60
N MET A 406 19.67 -6.98 20.33
CA MET A 406 21.05 -7.44 20.39
C MET A 406 21.67 -7.12 21.75
N ASP A 407 22.15 -8.14 22.44
CA ASP A 407 22.90 -8.02 23.69
C ASP A 407 24.31 -8.63 23.55
N GLU A 408 25.04 -8.74 24.66
CA GLU A 408 26.39 -9.34 24.71
C GLU A 408 26.38 -10.85 24.44
N ARG A 409 25.21 -11.50 24.48
CA ARG A 409 25.01 -12.94 24.24
C ARG A 409 24.63 -13.25 22.79
N GLY A 410 24.29 -12.23 22.00
CA GLY A 410 24.05 -12.35 20.56
C GLY A 410 22.79 -11.62 20.09
N LEU A 411 22.24 -12.09 18.98
CA LEU A 411 20.98 -11.60 18.41
C LEU A 411 19.82 -12.41 19.02
N GLY A 412 19.01 -11.75 19.86
CA GLY A 412 17.77 -12.28 20.39
C GLY A 412 16.56 -11.58 19.77
N VAL A 413 15.42 -12.25 19.76
CA VAL A 413 14.14 -11.64 19.45
C VAL A 413 13.34 -11.68 20.74
N ILE A 414 13.01 -10.50 21.29
CA ILE A 414 12.19 -10.43 22.50
C ILE A 414 10.75 -10.07 22.11
N PRO A 415 9.74 -10.63 22.82
CA PRO A 415 8.40 -10.09 22.73
C PRO A 415 8.43 -8.61 23.13
N PRO A 416 7.64 -7.74 22.47
CA PRO A 416 7.52 -6.36 22.90
C PRO A 416 7.08 -6.34 24.37
N GLU A 417 7.47 -5.30 25.11
CA GLU A 417 6.87 -5.05 26.43
C GLU A 417 5.34 -5.11 26.32
N PRO A 418 4.64 -5.63 27.34
CA PRO A 418 3.21 -5.90 27.26
C PRO A 418 2.47 -4.67 26.74
N TRP A 419 1.57 -4.92 25.80
CA TRP A 419 0.82 -3.91 25.05
C TRP A 419 -0.10 -3.13 25.99
N ASP A 420 0.45 -2.16 26.71
CA ASP A 420 -0.35 -1.12 27.31
C ASP A 420 -0.93 -0.28 26.17
N SER A 421 -2.25 -0.24 26.11
CA SER A 421 -3.13 0.17 25.01
C SER A 421 -2.99 1.63 24.54
N ASN A 422 -1.94 2.36 24.93
CA ASN A 422 -1.75 3.78 24.66
C ASN A 422 -0.35 4.18 24.14
N GLY A 423 0.55 3.22 23.87
CA GLY A 423 1.88 3.53 23.30
C GLY A 423 1.90 3.56 21.77
N PRO A 424 2.60 4.52 21.11
CA PRO A 424 2.76 4.50 19.66
C PRO A 424 3.56 3.26 19.21
N ILE A 425 3.12 2.61 18.14
CA ILE A 425 3.82 1.44 17.55
C ILE A 425 5.23 1.87 17.12
N ARG A 426 6.24 1.17 17.61
CA ARG A 426 7.65 1.45 17.28
C ARG A 426 8.02 0.76 15.98
N LEU A 427 8.39 1.53 14.96
CA LEU A 427 8.95 0.98 13.73
C LEU A 427 10.26 0.25 14.04
N VAL A 428 10.55 -0.82 13.30
CA VAL A 428 11.79 -1.59 13.43
C VAL A 428 13.03 -0.72 13.26
N GLN A 429 12.94 0.24 12.34
CA GLN A 429 13.96 1.24 12.14
C GLN A 429 14.17 2.08 13.40
N HIS A 430 13.13 2.46 14.14
CA HIS A 430 13.26 3.18 15.41
C HIS A 430 13.91 2.29 16.48
N VAL A 431 13.51 1.03 16.61
CA VAL A 431 14.11 0.07 17.56
C VAL A 431 15.60 -0.15 17.25
N TYR A 432 15.98 -0.30 15.97
CA TYR A 432 17.38 -0.40 15.57
C TYR A 432 18.15 0.90 15.76
N THR A 433 17.54 2.04 15.43
CA THR A 433 18.15 3.37 15.67
C THR A 433 18.44 3.54 17.15
N GLU A 434 17.49 3.21 18.01
CA GLU A 434 17.66 3.30 19.46
C GLU A 434 18.69 2.31 20.01
N GLN A 435 18.75 1.08 19.50
CA GLN A 435 19.78 0.12 19.91
C GLN A 435 21.16 0.56 19.45
N LEU A 436 21.26 1.16 18.28
CA LEU A 436 22.49 1.71 17.75
C LEU A 436 22.92 2.96 18.52
N LEU A 437 21.98 3.83 18.91
CA LEU A 437 22.22 4.98 19.79
C LEU A 437 22.61 4.53 21.22
N ALA A 438 21.93 3.52 21.77
CA ALA A 438 22.24 2.93 23.06
C ALA A 438 23.62 2.25 23.07
N ARG A 439 24.04 1.63 21.96
CA ARG A 439 25.38 1.05 21.82
C ARG A 439 26.45 2.11 21.55
N ALA A 440 26.12 3.16 20.79
CA ALA A 440 27.01 4.31 20.58
C ALA A 440 27.39 5.01 21.89
N SER A 441 26.40 5.19 22.77
CA SER A 441 26.59 5.75 24.10
C SER A 441 27.28 4.78 25.09
N ARG A 442 27.14 3.45 24.93
CA ARG A 442 27.71 2.43 25.84
C ARG A 442 29.09 1.87 25.48
N LYS A 443 29.83 2.51 24.56
CA LYS A 443 31.19 2.11 24.13
C LYS A 443 31.30 0.73 23.44
N SER A 444 30.18 0.09 23.07
CA SER A 444 30.15 -1.23 22.42
C SER A 444 29.42 -1.20 21.07
N LEU A 445 29.94 -0.40 20.15
CA LEU A 445 29.44 -0.37 18.77
C LEU A 445 29.98 -1.56 17.98
N ASP A 446 29.09 -2.42 17.51
CA ASP A 446 29.39 -3.34 16.41
C ASP A 446 29.49 -2.51 15.13
N MET A 447 30.71 -2.07 14.81
CA MET A 447 31.00 -1.23 13.66
C MET A 447 30.55 -1.87 12.34
N ALA A 448 30.70 -3.19 12.22
CA ALA A 448 30.32 -3.93 11.04
C ALA A 448 28.81 -3.84 10.81
N TYR A 449 28.03 -4.06 11.87
CA TYR A 449 26.59 -3.94 11.83
C TYR A 449 26.12 -2.52 11.48
N CYS A 450 26.68 -1.48 12.11
CA CYS A 450 26.29 -0.08 11.87
C CYS A 450 26.47 0.32 10.41
N ILE A 451 27.51 -0.20 9.77
CA ILE A 451 27.84 0.10 8.37
C ILE A 451 26.92 -0.66 7.43
N ALA A 452 26.70 -1.95 7.69
CA ALA A 452 25.75 -2.74 6.91
C ALA A 452 24.34 -2.12 6.93
N TRP A 453 23.87 -1.68 8.09
CA TRP A 453 22.57 -1.03 8.23
C TRP A 453 22.50 0.31 7.49
N ALA A 454 23.52 1.15 7.57
CA ALA A 454 23.53 2.42 6.83
C ALA A 454 23.45 2.23 5.31
N PHE A 455 24.17 1.24 4.77
CA PHE A 455 24.09 0.88 3.35
C PHE A 455 22.68 0.41 2.95
N GLN A 456 22.03 -0.35 3.83
CA GLN A 456 20.62 -0.74 3.65
C GLN A 456 19.69 0.48 3.65
N THR A 457 19.85 1.40 4.60
CA THR A 457 19.04 2.62 4.73
C THR A 457 19.15 3.51 3.50
N ILE A 458 20.33 3.63 2.89
CA ILE A 458 20.52 4.40 1.65
C ILE A 458 20.20 3.64 0.37
N ARG A 459 19.63 2.43 0.46
CA ARG A 459 19.30 1.57 -0.69
C ARG A 459 20.49 1.31 -1.63
N GLU A 460 21.70 1.22 -1.08
CA GLU A 460 22.90 0.80 -1.81
C GLU A 460 23.34 -0.56 -1.26
N PRO A 461 22.87 -1.68 -1.84
CA PRO A 461 23.10 -3.00 -1.27
C PRO A 461 24.59 -3.36 -1.28
N LEU A 462 25.06 -3.93 -0.17
CA LEU A 462 26.36 -4.57 -0.11
C LEU A 462 26.38 -5.79 -1.06
N ILE A 463 27.43 -5.90 -1.88
CA ILE A 463 27.56 -6.93 -2.93
C ILE A 463 27.99 -8.28 -2.35
N ASP A 464 28.78 -8.27 -1.29
CA ASP A 464 29.26 -9.49 -0.61
C ASP A 464 29.29 -9.23 0.90
N GLY A 465 28.28 -9.77 1.59
CA GLY A 465 28.04 -9.59 3.02
C GLY A 465 28.49 -10.78 3.87
N ARG A 466 29.45 -11.59 3.42
CA ARG A 466 29.96 -12.70 4.26
C ARG A 466 30.75 -12.12 5.43
N ILE A 467 30.08 -11.93 6.57
CA ILE A 467 30.72 -11.62 7.85
C ILE A 467 31.66 -12.79 8.19
N ARG A 468 32.94 -12.66 7.84
CA ARG A 468 33.97 -13.58 8.36
C ARG A 468 34.26 -13.17 9.79
N ILE A 469 33.57 -13.83 10.73
CA ILE A 469 33.68 -13.62 12.18
C ILE A 469 35.12 -13.86 12.69
N GLN A 470 35.98 -14.54 11.92
CA GLN A 470 37.22 -15.12 12.43
C GLN A 470 38.53 -14.35 12.19
N ASP A 471 38.61 -13.38 11.28
CA ASP A 471 39.88 -12.68 11.07
C ASP A 471 39.95 -11.43 11.95
N ARG A 472 40.86 -11.43 12.94
CA ARG A 472 41.15 -10.29 13.83
C ARG A 472 42.05 -9.23 13.19
N GLU A 473 42.45 -9.40 11.93
CA GLU A 473 43.29 -8.41 11.24
C GLU A 473 42.44 -7.22 10.77
N SER A 474 42.76 -6.02 11.28
CA SER A 474 42.04 -4.75 11.08
C SER A 474 42.14 -4.16 9.67
N TYR A 475 42.83 -4.83 8.74
CA TYR A 475 43.19 -4.29 7.42
C TYR A 475 42.72 -5.16 6.25
N VAL A 476 41.77 -6.06 6.49
CA VAL A 476 41.07 -6.81 5.44
C VAL A 476 39.73 -6.13 5.15
N GLU A 477 39.37 -6.04 3.87
CA GLU A 477 38.08 -5.52 3.43
C GLU A 477 36.95 -6.38 4.01
N ARG A 478 35.99 -5.74 4.66
CA ARG A 478 34.85 -6.41 5.32
C ARG A 478 33.62 -6.47 4.44
N TYR A 479 33.44 -5.45 3.61
CA TYR A 479 32.31 -5.34 2.71
C TYR A 479 32.73 -4.84 1.34
N TRP A 480 31.85 -5.05 0.38
CA TRP A 480 31.92 -4.46 -0.93
C TRP A 480 30.61 -3.76 -1.22
N PHE A 481 30.67 -2.53 -1.73
CA PHE A 481 29.49 -1.84 -2.24
C PHE A 481 29.72 -1.39 -3.68
N ARG A 482 28.63 -1.24 -4.43
CA ARG A 482 28.68 -0.74 -5.80
C ARG A 482 28.55 0.77 -5.77
N HIS A 483 29.44 1.46 -6.49
CA HIS A 483 29.29 2.90 -6.72
C HIS A 483 29.51 3.18 -8.21
N GLY A 484 28.41 3.46 -8.93
CA GLY A 484 28.42 3.45 -10.38
C GLY A 484 28.76 2.05 -10.92
N GLU A 485 29.72 1.97 -11.83
CA GLU A 485 30.20 0.70 -12.39
C GLU A 485 31.27 0.01 -11.52
N MET A 486 31.85 0.75 -10.56
CA MET A 486 33.01 0.28 -9.78
C MET A 486 32.58 -0.42 -8.48
N LYS A 487 33.37 -1.41 -8.07
CA LYS A 487 33.22 -2.11 -6.78
C LYS A 487 34.19 -1.50 -5.77
N ARG A 488 33.67 -0.94 -4.68
CA ARG A 488 34.51 -0.29 -3.66
C ARG A 488 34.62 -1.17 -2.41
N PRO A 489 35.83 -1.51 -1.96
CA PRO A 489 36.03 -2.25 -0.72
C PRO A 489 35.86 -1.34 0.49
N VAL A 490 35.22 -1.86 1.54
CA VAL A 490 35.01 -1.17 2.82
C VAL A 490 35.90 -1.78 3.89
N PHE A 491 36.73 -0.94 4.51
CA PHE A 491 37.64 -1.30 5.58
C PHE A 491 37.13 -0.76 6.92
N LEU A 492 37.21 -1.59 7.96
CA LEU A 492 36.76 -1.24 9.31
C LEU A 492 37.96 -1.18 10.24
N VAL A 493 38.26 0.00 10.77
CA VAL A 493 39.42 0.22 11.64
C VAL A 493 38.91 0.61 13.02
N SER A 494 39.14 -0.25 14.01
CA SER A 494 38.82 0.06 15.42
C SER A 494 40.10 0.30 16.19
N LYS A 495 40.24 1.49 16.77
CA LYS A 495 41.38 1.88 17.62
C LYS A 495 40.91 2.69 18.82
N THR A 496 41.70 2.68 19.89
CA THR A 496 41.49 3.56 21.05
C THR A 496 42.11 4.95 20.82
N THR A 497 42.89 5.10 19.74
CA THR A 497 43.57 6.33 19.31
C THR A 497 43.21 6.65 17.85
N ILE A 498 43.63 7.83 17.37
CA ILE A 498 43.48 8.23 15.96
C ILE A 498 44.21 7.27 15.01
N ILE A 499 43.78 7.23 13.74
CA ILE A 499 44.49 6.45 12.72
C ILE A 499 45.87 7.04 12.43
N GLU A 500 46.84 6.15 12.29
CA GLU A 500 48.23 6.46 12.01
C GLU A 500 48.56 6.17 10.54
N ARG A 501 49.70 6.68 10.09
CA ARG A 501 50.20 6.47 8.73
C ARG A 501 50.33 4.99 8.36
N SER A 502 50.81 4.16 9.28
CA SER A 502 51.00 2.72 9.11
C SER A 502 49.68 1.99 8.78
N ASP A 503 48.55 2.45 9.33
CA ASP A 503 47.23 1.87 9.09
C ASP A 503 46.78 2.09 7.65
N ILE A 504 46.94 3.33 7.17
CA ILE A 504 46.60 3.73 5.81
C ILE A 504 47.51 3.04 4.80
N GLU A 505 48.80 2.91 5.10
CA GLU A 505 49.75 2.17 4.25
C GLU A 505 49.38 0.67 4.13
N ALA A 506 48.95 0.04 5.23
CA ALA A 506 48.47 -1.35 5.21
C ALA A 506 47.21 -1.51 4.34
N ILE A 507 46.22 -0.62 4.51
CA ILE A 507 45.00 -0.59 3.68
C ILE A 507 45.33 -0.33 2.21
N ALA A 508 46.32 0.52 1.94
CA ALA A 508 46.77 0.80 0.58
C ALA A 508 47.40 -0.41 -0.09
N CYS A 509 48.29 -1.12 0.61
CA CYS A 509 48.86 -2.37 0.13
C CYS A 509 47.76 -3.39 -0.20
N ARG A 510 46.77 -3.53 0.68
CA ARG A 510 45.64 -4.44 0.44
C ARG A 510 44.78 -4.00 -0.76
N SER A 511 44.44 -2.72 -0.84
CA SER A 511 43.63 -2.16 -1.94
C SER A 511 44.32 -2.32 -3.31
N LEU A 512 45.65 -2.15 -3.36
CA LEU A 512 46.44 -2.43 -4.56
C LEU A 512 46.41 -3.90 -4.94
N ALA A 513 46.50 -4.81 -3.97
CA ALA A 513 46.38 -6.25 -4.23
C ALA A 513 44.99 -6.62 -4.76
N LEU A 514 43.92 -6.01 -4.24
CA LEU A 514 42.55 -6.20 -4.73
C LEU A 514 42.37 -5.69 -6.17
N ARG A 515 42.89 -4.49 -6.47
CA ARG A 515 42.82 -3.90 -7.81
C ARG A 515 43.60 -4.72 -8.86
N ARG A 516 44.72 -5.33 -8.47
CA ARG A 516 45.45 -6.28 -9.33
C ARG A 516 44.64 -7.54 -9.64
N ARG A 517 43.84 -8.03 -8.70
CA ARG A 517 42.98 -9.21 -8.89
C ARG A 517 41.71 -8.87 -9.66
N ASN A 518 41.13 -7.71 -9.40
CA ASN A 518 39.89 -7.23 -9.97
C ASN A 518 40.07 -5.77 -10.44
N PRO A 519 40.31 -5.51 -11.74
CA PRO A 519 40.55 -4.17 -12.27
C PRO A 519 39.40 -3.17 -12.00
N GLU A 520 38.17 -3.65 -11.86
CA GLU A 520 36.95 -2.87 -11.51
C GLU A 520 36.92 -2.38 -10.05
N THR A 521 37.98 -2.63 -9.27
CA THR A 521 38.07 -2.21 -7.87
C THR A 521 38.34 -0.70 -7.77
N GLY A 522 37.31 0.02 -7.31
CA GLY A 522 37.40 1.45 -7.00
C GLY A 522 38.20 1.75 -5.73
N ASN A 523 38.28 3.03 -5.39
CA ASN A 523 39.01 3.46 -4.20
C ASN A 523 38.31 2.96 -2.92
N PRO A 524 39.06 2.63 -1.86
CA PRO A 524 38.47 2.11 -0.64
C PRO A 524 37.66 3.18 0.13
N LEU A 525 36.68 2.69 0.89
CA LEU A 525 36.02 3.42 1.96
C LEU A 525 36.54 2.87 3.30
N VAL A 526 37.03 3.74 4.18
CA VAL A 526 37.57 3.37 5.48
C VAL A 526 36.69 3.99 6.55
N VAL A 527 36.08 3.15 7.38
CA VAL A 527 35.30 3.60 8.54
C VAL A 527 36.12 3.39 9.80
N VAL A 528 36.28 4.45 10.58
CA VAL A 528 37.17 4.49 11.73
C VAL A 528 36.38 4.66 13.02
N ASN A 529 36.54 3.73 13.96
CA ASN A 529 36.11 3.91 15.35
C ASN A 529 37.33 4.20 16.21
N HIS A 530 37.64 5.48 16.44
CA HIS A 530 38.78 5.95 17.24
C HIS A 530 38.38 6.49 18.63
N LEU A 531 37.08 6.48 18.95
CA LEU A 531 36.50 7.18 20.10
C LEU A 531 35.77 6.24 21.06
N SER A 532 36.10 4.94 21.02
CA SER A 532 35.51 3.95 21.93
C SER A 532 35.67 4.36 23.40
N ASP A 533 36.78 5.03 23.75
CA ASP A 533 37.09 5.39 25.13
C ASP A 533 36.77 6.83 25.53
N CYS A 534 36.53 7.73 24.56
CA CYS A 534 36.25 9.15 24.80
C CYS A 534 34.84 9.42 25.33
N GLU A 535 34.67 10.44 26.16
CA GLU A 535 33.35 10.92 26.62
C GLU A 535 32.56 11.58 25.48
N ASP A 536 31.23 11.43 25.49
CA ASP A 536 30.35 11.88 24.40
C ASP A 536 30.49 13.36 24.02
N ARG A 537 30.86 14.22 24.97
CA ARG A 537 31.05 15.66 24.75
C ARG A 537 32.33 15.99 23.98
N ASP A 538 33.36 15.15 24.08
CA ASP A 538 34.64 15.38 23.42
C ASP A 538 34.68 14.76 22.02
N ARG A 539 33.79 13.81 21.76
CA ARG A 539 33.70 13.04 20.52
C ARG A 539 33.49 13.89 19.26
N GLU A 540 32.86 15.06 19.37
CA GLU A 540 32.65 15.97 18.22
C GLU A 540 33.93 16.68 17.78
N ASN A 541 34.89 16.88 18.69
CA ASN A 541 36.06 17.72 18.47
C ASN A 541 37.33 16.92 18.15
N VAL A 542 37.31 15.60 18.38
CA VAL A 542 38.47 14.74 18.14
C VAL A 542 38.45 14.17 16.73
N SER A 543 39.37 14.66 15.90
CA SER A 543 39.60 14.14 14.56
C SER A 543 39.97 12.66 14.56
N CYS A 544 39.49 11.89 13.58
CA CYS A 544 39.91 10.50 13.38
C CYS A 544 41.35 10.37 12.86
N ALA A 545 41.91 11.42 12.27
CA ALA A 545 43.23 11.46 11.67
C ALA A 545 43.92 12.81 11.94
N ASN A 546 45.25 12.82 12.06
CA ASN A 546 45.99 14.09 12.03
C ASN A 546 46.12 14.62 10.58
N ASP A 547 46.61 15.85 10.41
CA ASP A 547 46.70 16.50 9.09
C ASP A 547 47.57 15.71 8.12
N VAL A 548 48.69 15.15 8.60
CA VAL A 548 49.60 14.32 7.78
C VAL A 548 48.89 13.07 7.22
N VAL A 549 48.07 12.41 8.03
CA VAL A 549 47.30 11.24 7.61
C VAL A 549 46.13 11.67 6.70
N ALA A 550 45.51 12.82 6.94
CA ALA A 550 44.46 13.36 6.08
C ALA A 550 44.97 13.65 4.66
N ASP A 551 46.16 14.25 4.54
CA ASP A 551 46.82 14.51 3.26
C ASP A 551 47.12 13.20 2.53
N LEU A 552 47.71 12.22 3.25
CA LEU A 552 48.00 10.91 2.68
C LEU A 552 46.75 10.17 2.17
N VAL A 553 45.65 10.24 2.91
CA VAL A 553 44.36 9.66 2.51
C VAL A 553 43.84 10.30 1.23
N SER A 554 44.00 11.62 1.09
CA SER A 554 43.61 12.37 -0.10
C SER A 554 44.47 11.97 -1.32
N ASP A 555 45.79 11.91 -1.14
CA ASP A 555 46.76 11.53 -2.17
C ASP A 555 46.52 10.10 -2.70
N LEU A 556 46.13 9.19 -1.81
CA LEU A 556 45.81 7.80 -2.16
C LEU A 556 44.39 7.63 -2.74
N GLY A 557 43.58 8.69 -2.76
CA GLY A 557 42.21 8.66 -3.29
C GLY A 557 41.21 7.98 -2.36
N PHE A 558 41.52 7.80 -1.08
CA PHE A 558 40.69 7.05 -0.14
C PHE A 558 39.57 7.92 0.42
N THR A 559 38.45 7.30 0.79
CA THR A 559 37.41 7.96 1.57
C THR A 559 37.53 7.51 3.02
N VAL A 560 37.71 8.42 3.97
CA VAL A 560 37.77 8.10 5.41
C VAL A 560 36.65 8.81 6.14
N ILE A 561 35.86 8.07 6.91
CA ILE A 561 34.76 8.61 7.73
C ILE A 561 34.81 8.03 9.14
N SER A 562 34.58 8.87 10.15
CA SER A 562 34.48 8.37 11.52
C SER A 562 33.15 7.65 11.72
N LEU A 563 33.13 6.64 12.60
CA LEU A 563 31.91 5.93 12.95
C LEU A 563 30.85 6.88 13.54
N ILE A 564 31.26 7.95 14.21
CA ILE A 564 30.34 8.94 14.79
C ILE A 564 29.69 9.79 13.70
N ASP A 565 30.47 10.27 12.73
CA ASP A 565 29.92 11.00 11.58
C ASP A 565 28.97 10.08 10.79
N TRP A 566 29.34 8.80 10.63
CA TRP A 566 28.52 7.78 9.99
C TRP A 566 27.18 7.59 10.72
N VAL A 567 27.18 7.41 12.04
CA VAL A 567 25.96 7.27 12.86
C VAL A 567 25.08 8.52 12.77
N ALA A 568 25.68 9.72 12.81
CA ALA A 568 24.93 10.97 12.70
C ALA A 568 24.17 11.08 11.37
N TYR A 569 24.79 10.68 10.24
CA TYR A 569 24.09 10.59 8.96
C TYR A 569 22.94 9.61 8.99
N VAL A 570 23.12 8.45 9.63
CA VAL A 570 22.07 7.44 9.72
C VAL A 570 20.88 7.96 10.55
N CYS A 571 21.14 8.63 11.68
CA CYS A 571 20.09 9.27 12.47
C CYS A 571 19.25 10.26 11.64
N LEU A 572 19.91 11.09 10.82
CA LEU A 572 19.19 12.01 9.92
C LEU A 572 18.32 11.25 8.90
N MET A 573 18.87 10.23 8.26
CA MET A 573 18.16 9.46 7.23
C MET A 573 16.96 8.68 7.80
N THR A 574 17.02 8.28 9.08
CA THR A 574 15.89 7.62 9.74
C THR A 574 14.75 8.57 10.09
N GLN A 575 15.03 9.86 10.33
CA GLN A 575 13.99 10.86 10.57
C GLN A 575 13.25 11.24 9.27
N HIS A 576 13.91 11.10 8.12
CA HIS A 576 13.36 11.45 6.81
C HIS A 576 13.66 10.33 5.80
N THR A 577 12.82 9.30 5.80
CA THR A 577 13.00 8.03 5.05
C THR A 577 13.19 8.18 3.53
N MET A 578 12.95 9.38 2.97
CA MET A 578 13.08 9.69 1.55
C MET A 578 14.28 10.60 1.21
N ARG A 579 15.09 11.03 2.18
CA ARG A 579 16.22 11.96 1.98
C ARG A 579 17.55 11.31 2.39
N ASP A 580 18.53 11.34 1.49
CA ASP A 580 19.89 10.83 1.77
C ASP A 580 20.81 11.88 2.41
N PHE A 581 20.36 13.14 2.53
CA PHE A 581 21.15 14.30 2.98
C PHE A 581 22.51 14.43 2.26
N GLY A 582 22.57 13.91 1.03
CA GLY A 582 23.76 13.78 0.21
C GLY A 582 24.88 12.93 0.82
N PHE A 583 24.54 12.01 1.73
CA PHE A 583 25.46 11.01 2.26
C PHE A 583 26.11 10.18 1.15
N ARG A 584 25.35 9.83 0.10
CA ARG A 584 25.89 9.13 -1.09
C ARG A 584 27.03 9.89 -1.76
N LYS A 585 26.91 11.22 -1.84
CA LYS A 585 27.97 12.09 -2.37
C LYS A 585 29.19 12.08 -1.44
N HIS A 586 28.96 12.14 -0.13
CA HIS A 586 30.00 12.18 0.89
C HIS A 586 30.83 10.88 0.95
N ILE A 587 30.20 9.71 0.93
CA ILE A 587 30.94 8.43 0.89
C ILE A 587 31.70 8.22 -0.43
N SER A 588 31.51 9.10 -1.41
CA SER A 588 32.22 9.15 -2.68
C SER A 588 33.28 10.24 -2.76
N GLN A 589 33.38 11.11 -1.76
CA GLN A 589 34.43 12.12 -1.70
C GLN A 589 35.76 11.48 -1.32
N VAL A 590 36.83 11.95 -1.95
CA VAL A 590 38.21 11.62 -1.59
C VAL A 590 38.61 12.46 -0.37
N GLY A 591 39.37 11.86 0.53
CA GLY A 591 39.82 12.49 1.77
C GLY A 591 38.98 12.11 2.98
N ARG A 592 39.18 12.86 4.06
CA ARG A 592 38.38 12.77 5.28
C ARG A 592 37.01 13.40 5.04
N VAL A 593 35.96 12.68 5.38
CA VAL A 593 34.56 13.08 5.23
C VAL A 593 34.00 13.46 6.60
N PRO A 594 33.89 14.75 6.94
CA PRO A 594 33.20 15.17 8.14
C PRO A 594 31.67 15.04 7.96
N PHE A 595 30.92 15.00 9.06
CA PHE A 595 29.48 15.23 8.99
C PHE A 595 29.20 16.68 8.60
N SER A 596 28.62 16.85 7.42
CA SER A 596 28.16 18.12 6.86
C SER A 596 27.08 17.78 5.81
N PRO A 597 25.78 17.79 6.18
CA PRO A 597 24.70 17.51 5.22
C PRO A 597 24.86 18.33 3.93
N VAL A 598 24.59 17.74 2.76
CA VAL A 598 24.78 18.46 1.49
C VAL A 598 23.89 19.70 1.44
N GLY A 599 24.47 20.81 1.00
CA GLY A 599 23.77 22.09 1.00
C GLY A 599 23.55 22.62 2.40
N SER A 600 24.37 22.24 3.39
CA SER A 600 24.29 22.83 4.72
C SER A 600 25.52 23.65 5.05
N PHE A 601 25.34 24.61 5.95
CA PHE A 601 26.44 25.37 6.52
C PHE A 601 26.25 25.51 8.02
N LYS A 602 27.35 25.36 8.76
CA LYS A 602 27.35 25.52 10.21
C LYS A 602 27.08 26.99 10.53
N VAL A 603 25.95 27.26 11.16
CA VAL A 603 25.52 28.62 11.54
C VAL A 603 25.88 28.96 12.99
N GLY A 604 26.11 27.97 13.84
CA GLY A 604 26.50 28.22 15.23
C GLY A 604 26.34 27.02 16.14
N TYR A 605 25.96 27.25 17.39
CA TYR A 605 25.78 26.19 18.39
C TYR A 605 24.66 26.47 19.40
N VAL A 606 24.16 25.43 20.05
CA VAL A 606 23.14 25.51 21.10
C VAL A 606 23.77 25.95 22.40
N ARG A 607 23.41 27.14 22.89
CA ARG A 607 23.84 27.64 24.21
C ARG A 607 23.06 26.97 25.34
N ARG A 608 21.74 26.86 25.21
CA ARG A 608 20.85 26.35 26.27
C ARG A 608 19.54 25.82 25.73
N VAL A 609 19.06 24.69 26.25
CA VAL A 609 17.73 24.13 25.93
C VAL A 609 16.74 24.42 27.07
N PHE A 610 15.54 24.87 26.74
CA PHE A 610 14.44 25.13 27.66
C PHE A 610 13.27 24.17 27.41
N GLN A 611 13.34 22.95 27.95
CA GLN A 611 12.37 21.88 27.67
C GLN A 611 10.92 22.26 27.96
N VAL A 612 10.64 22.90 29.11
CA VAL A 612 9.27 23.28 29.51
C VAL A 612 8.63 24.28 28.55
N LYS A 613 9.44 25.12 27.90
CA LYS A 613 8.97 26.14 26.96
C LYS A 613 9.09 25.69 25.50
N GLU A 614 9.67 24.52 25.26
CA GLU A 614 10.00 24.01 23.93
C GLU A 614 10.82 25.00 23.08
N VAL A 615 11.78 25.69 23.72
CA VAL A 615 12.66 26.67 23.06
C VAL A 615 14.13 26.28 23.19
N VAL A 616 14.90 26.47 22.12
CA VAL A 616 16.37 26.33 22.11
C VAL A 616 17.00 27.70 21.97
N SER A 617 17.97 28.02 22.83
CA SER A 617 18.83 29.19 22.67
C SER A 617 20.03 28.84 21.80
N ILE A 618 20.14 29.49 20.64
CA ILE A 618 21.20 29.30 19.65
C ILE A 618 22.06 30.56 19.60
N VAL A 619 23.38 30.37 19.62
CA VAL A 619 24.37 31.42 19.31
C VAL A 619 24.69 31.29 17.83
N VAL A 620 24.37 32.32 17.04
CA VAL A 620 24.64 32.34 15.60
C VAL A 620 26.05 32.89 15.38
N GLU A 621 27.01 32.03 15.04
CA GLU A 621 28.41 32.41 14.83
C GLU A 621 28.70 32.81 13.38
N SER A 622 27.91 32.30 12.42
CA SER A 622 28.07 32.64 11.01
C SER A 622 26.76 32.53 10.23
N GLY A 623 26.65 33.29 9.14
CA GLY A 623 25.45 33.33 8.30
C GLY A 623 24.24 33.96 9.00
N HIS A 624 23.06 33.39 8.75
CA HIS A 624 21.80 33.78 9.37
C HIS A 624 20.88 32.57 9.50
N ILE A 625 19.84 32.70 10.33
CA ILE A 625 18.70 31.77 10.42
C ILE A 625 17.41 32.58 10.38
N ALA A 626 16.40 32.08 9.68
CA ALA A 626 15.11 32.73 9.46
C ALA A 626 13.94 31.83 9.84
N ILE A 627 12.79 32.43 10.13
CA ILE A 627 11.55 31.67 10.30
C ILE A 627 11.26 30.89 9.00
N GLY A 628 10.95 29.61 9.16
CA GLY A 628 10.71 28.70 8.05
C GLY A 628 11.94 27.94 7.55
N ASP A 629 13.15 28.32 7.97
CA ASP A 629 14.38 27.56 7.68
C ASP A 629 14.32 26.18 8.34
N GLU A 630 14.93 25.20 7.67
CA GLU A 630 15.16 23.87 8.21
C GLU A 630 16.58 23.84 8.79
N ILE A 631 16.72 23.51 10.08
CA ILE A 631 18.01 23.46 10.76
C ILE A 631 18.29 22.05 11.27
N CYS A 632 19.55 21.64 11.19
CA CYS A 632 20.08 20.39 11.67
C CYS A 632 20.92 20.61 12.94
N PHE A 633 20.61 19.90 14.01
CA PHE A 633 21.37 19.89 15.25
C PHE A 633 22.22 18.63 15.31
N ARG A 634 23.54 18.77 15.46
CA ARG A 634 24.46 17.66 15.75
C ARG A 634 24.76 17.62 17.25
N CYS A 635 24.42 16.50 17.90
CA CYS A 635 24.54 16.25 19.33
C CYS A 635 25.37 14.97 19.58
N GLY A 636 26.67 15.02 19.30
CA GLY A 636 27.60 13.91 19.38
C GLY A 636 27.42 12.97 18.19
N SER A 637 26.99 11.73 18.49
CA SER A 637 26.59 10.75 17.49
C SER A 637 25.16 10.95 16.99
N GLU A 638 24.35 11.74 17.68
CA GLU A 638 22.96 12.01 17.29
C GLU A 638 22.90 13.23 16.36
N ALA A 639 21.95 13.22 15.44
CA ALA A 639 21.60 14.39 14.65
C ALA A 639 20.08 14.49 14.47
N PHE A 640 19.56 15.71 14.50
CA PHE A 640 18.13 16.01 14.43
C PHE A 640 17.86 17.15 13.47
N THR A 641 16.72 17.15 12.79
CA THR A 641 16.29 18.27 11.94
C THR A 641 14.94 18.81 12.38
N GLY A 642 14.77 20.12 12.34
CA GLY A 642 13.51 20.78 12.66
C GLY A 642 13.36 22.09 11.89
N ARG A 643 12.11 22.48 11.64
CA ARG A 643 11.78 23.75 11.01
C ARG A 643 11.58 24.83 12.06
N ILE A 644 12.15 26.00 11.82
CA ILE A 644 12.00 27.16 12.70
C ILE A 644 10.57 27.71 12.59
N GLU A 645 9.78 27.62 13.66
CA GLU A 645 8.44 28.22 13.75
C GLU A 645 8.51 29.68 14.17
N THR A 646 9.32 29.98 15.20
CA THR A 646 9.46 31.32 15.75
C THR A 646 10.92 31.60 16.13
N LEU A 647 11.30 32.87 16.01
CA LEU A 647 12.59 33.39 16.44
C LEU A 647 12.39 34.60 17.36
N GLU A 648 13.10 34.62 18.48
CA GLU A 648 13.09 35.73 19.42
C GLU A 648 14.51 36.16 19.79
N ILE A 649 14.82 37.45 19.68
CA ILE A 649 16.03 38.06 20.23
C ILE A 649 15.60 38.91 21.42
N ASN A 650 16.14 38.65 22.60
CA ASN A 650 15.79 39.37 23.83
C ASN A 650 14.26 39.41 24.11
N ARG A 651 13.55 38.31 23.80
CA ARG A 651 12.07 38.17 23.92
C ARG A 651 11.27 39.05 22.95
N ILE A 652 11.91 39.58 21.92
CA ILE A 652 11.26 40.32 20.85
C ILE A 652 11.22 39.40 19.62
N PRO A 653 10.03 39.11 19.06
CA PRO A 653 9.91 38.33 17.83
C PRO A 653 10.69 38.96 16.68
N CYS A 654 11.39 38.15 15.91
CA CYS A 654 12.13 38.58 14.72
C CYS A 654 11.94 37.57 13.59
N ALA A 655 12.06 38.01 12.33
CA ALA A 655 11.93 37.12 11.18
C ALA A 655 13.26 36.43 10.83
N ILE A 656 14.39 37.11 11.10
CA ILE A 656 15.75 36.68 10.74
C ILE A 656 16.70 37.07 11.87
N ALA A 657 17.61 36.16 12.22
CA ALA A 657 18.72 36.39 13.13
C ALA A 657 20.05 36.21 12.41
N PHE A 658 20.91 37.22 12.53
CA PHE A 658 22.22 37.25 11.88
C PHE A 658 23.33 36.83 12.84
N ARG A 659 24.53 36.67 12.30
CA ARG A 659 25.78 36.49 13.05
C ARG A 659 25.87 37.37 14.31
N ASP A 660 26.46 36.80 15.36
CA ASP A 660 26.67 37.35 16.71
C ASP A 660 25.37 37.56 17.52
N SER A 661 24.24 37.03 17.05
CA SER A 661 22.98 37.03 17.79
C SER A 661 22.85 35.81 18.71
N VAL A 662 22.25 36.02 19.88
CA VAL A 662 21.71 34.93 20.71
C VAL A 662 20.21 34.91 20.54
N VAL A 663 19.72 33.87 19.87
CA VAL A 663 18.30 33.74 19.50
C VAL A 663 17.64 32.63 20.31
N GLY A 664 16.39 32.82 20.70
CA GLY A 664 15.49 31.76 21.11
C GLY A 664 14.73 31.24 19.89
N VAL A 665 14.76 29.93 19.67
CA VAL A 665 14.13 29.25 18.53
C VAL A 665 13.08 28.28 19.04
N LYS A 666 11.86 28.34 18.50
CA LYS A 666 10.87 27.28 18.63
C LYS A 666 10.84 26.45 17.34
N LEU A 667 10.77 25.13 17.49
CA LEU A 667 10.78 24.16 16.38
C LEU A 667 9.44 23.43 16.29
N ASP A 668 9.07 23.05 15.07
CA ASP A 668 7.88 22.25 14.76
C ASP A 668 7.88 20.86 15.43
N ILE A 669 9.06 20.27 15.59
CA ILE A 669 9.26 18.97 16.26
C ILE A 669 9.49 19.08 17.77
N GLY A 670 9.44 20.30 18.34
CA GLY A 670 9.84 20.57 19.72
C GLY A 670 11.35 20.44 19.95
N VAL A 671 11.77 20.27 21.21
CA VAL A 671 13.20 20.33 21.61
C VAL A 671 13.72 19.06 22.29
N ARG A 672 12.97 17.96 22.21
CA ARG A 672 13.38 16.68 22.80
C ARG A 672 14.60 16.13 22.06
N GLY A 673 15.62 15.71 22.81
CA GLY A 673 16.87 15.16 22.26
C GLY A 673 17.99 16.18 21.99
N ILE A 674 17.67 17.48 21.90
CA ILE A 674 18.67 18.53 21.68
C ILE A 674 19.49 18.76 22.96
N LYS A 675 20.83 18.81 22.82
CA LYS A 675 21.78 18.97 23.93
C LYS A 675 22.45 20.36 23.91
N ASN A 676 22.85 20.86 25.07
CA ASN A 676 23.69 22.06 25.15
C ASN A 676 25.04 21.78 24.48
N GLY A 677 25.55 22.76 23.72
CA GLY A 677 26.79 22.63 22.95
C GLY A 677 26.61 22.05 21.54
N ALA A 678 25.40 21.57 21.19
CA ALA A 678 25.14 20.98 19.88
C ALA A 678 25.45 21.94 18.73
N SER A 679 26.17 21.45 17.71
CA SER A 679 26.46 22.24 16.51
C SER A 679 25.17 22.40 15.68
N VAL A 680 24.93 23.61 15.18
CA VAL A 680 23.73 23.94 14.39
C VAL A 680 24.14 24.21 12.95
N PHE A 681 23.49 23.50 12.03
CA PHE A 681 23.65 23.65 10.59
C PHE A 681 22.34 24.12 9.98
N ARG A 682 22.39 25.10 9.09
CA ARG A 682 21.22 25.48 8.30
C ARG A 682 21.22 24.65 7.02
N LEU A 683 20.08 24.05 6.69
CA LEU A 683 19.90 23.27 5.46
C LEU A 683 19.38 24.22 4.36
N ASP A 684 20.15 24.35 3.29
CA ASP A 684 19.82 25.20 2.15
C ASP A 684 18.77 24.49 1.29
N ARG A 685 17.50 24.89 1.44
CA ARG A 685 16.49 24.61 0.43
C ARG A 685 16.64 25.68 -0.64
N ARG A 686 16.67 25.29 -1.92
CA ARG A 686 16.16 26.16 -2.99
C ARG A 686 14.68 26.38 -2.72
N LEU A 687 14.35 27.34 -1.86
CA LEU A 687 13.04 27.95 -1.83
C LEU A 687 12.86 28.65 -3.19
N LEU A 688 11.68 28.49 -3.80
CA LEU A 688 11.25 29.33 -4.91
C LEU A 688 11.56 30.79 -4.55
N GLY A 689 12.20 31.51 -5.48
CA GLY A 689 12.96 32.74 -5.24
C GLY A 689 12.33 33.67 -4.22
N LEU A 690 13.02 33.86 -3.10
CA LEU A 690 12.88 35.07 -2.32
C LEU A 690 13.45 36.20 -3.18
N ASP A 691 12.61 37.18 -3.48
CA ASP A 691 12.98 38.41 -4.16
C ASP A 691 13.99 39.16 -3.28
N GLU A 692 15.27 39.17 -3.68
CA GLU A 692 16.37 39.84 -2.98
C GLU A 692 16.23 41.37 -2.97
N SER A 693 15.15 41.93 -3.54
CA SER A 693 14.95 43.39 -3.66
C SER A 693 14.38 44.09 -2.41
N VAL A 694 14.14 43.39 -1.30
CA VAL A 694 13.62 44.01 -0.06
C VAL A 694 14.68 44.04 1.05
N GLU A 695 15.73 44.83 0.87
CA GLU A 695 16.45 45.42 2.01
C GLU A 695 15.55 46.48 2.67
N GLN A 696 14.67 46.09 3.59
CA GLN A 696 14.03 47.07 4.47
C GLN A 696 15.00 47.48 5.60
N LYS A 697 15.82 48.49 5.32
CA LYS A 697 16.38 49.35 6.39
C LYS A 697 15.29 50.33 6.82
N ILE A 698 14.60 50.03 7.92
CA ILE A 698 13.65 50.98 8.52
C ILE A 698 14.39 51.85 9.54
N PRO A 699 14.57 53.16 9.29
CA PRO A 699 14.94 54.08 10.35
C PRO A 699 13.70 54.36 11.22
N LEU A 700 13.88 54.29 12.54
CA LEU A 700 12.83 54.62 13.50
C LEU A 700 12.35 56.06 13.32
N LYS A 701 11.08 56.24 13.00
CA LYS A 701 10.31 57.46 13.27
C LYS A 701 9.03 57.05 13.99
N GLU A 702 8.86 57.52 15.22
CA GLU A 702 7.57 57.48 15.90
C GLU A 702 6.52 58.16 15.01
N ARG A 703 5.41 57.47 14.75
CA ARG A 703 4.23 58.08 14.14
C ARG A 703 3.01 57.78 15.01
N ASP A 704 2.24 58.84 15.21
CA ASP A 704 0.98 58.86 15.94
C ASP A 704 -0.12 58.25 15.06
N TYR A 705 -0.86 57.28 15.60
CA TYR A 705 -1.90 56.49 14.91
C TYR A 705 -3.32 56.90 15.31
N SER A 706 -3.49 58.03 15.99
CA SER A 706 -4.78 58.46 16.51
C SER A 706 -5.84 58.74 15.41
N GLU A 707 -5.45 59.16 14.20
CA GLU A 707 -6.38 59.32 13.07
C GLU A 707 -6.86 57.98 12.49
N LEU A 708 -5.98 56.97 12.41
CA LEU A 708 -6.31 55.63 11.90
C LEU A 708 -7.30 54.91 12.83
N LEU A 709 -7.10 55.02 14.14
CA LEU A 709 -7.98 54.43 15.14
C LEU A 709 -9.37 55.09 15.19
N ASN A 710 -9.47 56.38 14.85
CA ASN A 710 -10.77 57.07 14.73
C ASN A 710 -11.50 56.68 13.45
N ALA A 711 -10.80 56.46 12.34
CA ALA A 711 -11.41 55.96 11.10
C ALA A 711 -11.99 54.55 11.27
N MET A 712 -11.28 53.66 11.99
CA MET A 712 -11.73 52.27 12.21
C MET A 712 -12.98 52.14 13.09
N LYS A 713 -13.31 53.14 13.92
CA LYS A 713 -14.53 53.13 14.75
C LYS A 713 -15.83 53.46 13.97
N SER A 714 -15.73 53.92 12.73
CA SER A 714 -16.87 54.46 11.96
C SER A 714 -17.43 53.55 10.86
N PHE A 715 -16.88 52.35 10.66
CA PHE A 715 -17.36 51.39 9.65
C PHE A 715 -17.90 50.11 10.29
N PRO A 716 -19.12 49.64 9.93
CA PRO A 716 -19.56 48.30 10.27
C PRO A 716 -18.79 47.29 9.40
N VAL A 717 -18.00 46.43 10.03
CA VAL A 717 -17.29 45.34 9.35
C VAL A 717 -18.27 44.19 9.10
N PHE A 718 -18.54 43.88 7.83
CA PHE A 718 -19.16 42.61 7.43
C PHE A 718 -18.07 41.59 7.14
N THR A 719 -18.15 40.42 7.76
CA THR A 719 -17.32 39.25 7.45
C THR A 719 -18.01 38.38 6.40
N THR A 720 -17.40 38.24 5.22
CA THR A 720 -17.73 37.18 4.27
C THR A 720 -16.79 36.00 4.50
N GLY A 721 -17.33 34.89 5.03
CA GLY A 721 -16.63 33.61 5.10
C GLY A 721 -16.84 32.80 3.83
N PHE A 722 -15.77 32.22 3.28
CA PHE A 722 -15.85 31.17 2.27
C PHE A 722 -15.91 29.81 2.98
N GLY A 723 -17.08 29.18 2.93
CA GLY A 723 -17.28 27.79 3.32
C GLY A 723 -17.24 26.86 2.11
N THR A 724 -16.56 25.74 2.23
CA THR A 724 -16.69 24.58 1.35
C THR A 724 -17.59 23.54 2.03
N TYR A 725 -18.69 23.17 1.35
CA TYR A 725 -19.60 22.01 1.49
C TYR A 725 -19.43 21.12 2.74
N GLY A 726 -20.42 20.85 3.59
CA GLY A 726 -21.88 20.87 3.44
C GLY A 726 -22.43 19.57 4.03
N GLY A 727 -23.01 19.66 5.23
CA GLY A 727 -23.62 18.54 5.96
C GLY A 727 -24.44 19.10 7.11
N ASP A 728 -25.66 19.51 6.80
CA ASP A 728 -26.67 19.92 7.77
C ASP A 728 -26.97 18.76 8.73
N GLN A 729 -26.75 18.99 10.02
CA GLN A 729 -27.55 18.39 11.08
C GLN A 729 -27.97 19.49 12.04
N ASP A 730 -29.23 19.89 11.90
CA ASP A 730 -30.03 20.54 12.94
C ASP A 730 -30.04 19.65 14.18
N LEU A 731 -29.35 20.06 15.25
CA LEU A 731 -29.64 19.65 16.62
C LEU A 731 -29.24 20.75 17.59
N GLY A 732 -30.23 21.57 17.97
CA GLY A 732 -30.42 22.15 19.31
C GLY A 732 -29.38 23.12 19.84
#